data_AF-A0A6A8LKY2-F1
#
_entry.id   AF-A0A6A8LKY2-F1
#
_cell.length_a   1.000
_cell.length_b   1.000
_cell.length_c   1.000
_cell.angle_alpha   90.00
_cell.angle_beta   90.00
_cell.angle_gamma   90.00
#
_symmetry.space_group_name_H-M   'P 1'
#
loop_
_entity.id
_entity.type
_entity.pdbx_description
1 polymer ?
#
loop_
_entity_poly.entity_id
_entity_poly.type
_entity_poly.pdbx_seq_one_letter_code
_entity_poly.pdbx_strand_id
1 'polypeptide(L)'
;IDLDTTGVNYTIYLVTKNTTSGADYVLTNDNIVLPGATAADTAQPDLPNNDEGYVSLVTSVNTTKTSNNLVKNIVIEVADAPILTDAAKAGIVVRKKDTLKVGDYVTNAGQIPLVTWGKAPNTSNVGNQKATIQGTYNGGLTSWTYGGTTKVQSQEFNVEVTDADALFTTFRGSQSTKYSNNYKYASADKRAAFDTAQKNAATAYAQHSTSQADIDAAKVALEKAIADLDGDQNIANIDGFKTSAKDAIDKLENLNDAQKAAAKQAVDSATTPDGVTAAQNTATSLDGKMSDLSNSVADVDATKASENYTDASEAAKKAYDDAVAAAQAITDKASGTNADANAVVAAKKAVEAAKAGLDGSTNLDNARTAAKDAIDKLENLNDAQKAAAKEAVDKASSVADVTTAQGTATGLDTDMSNLKNAANAAESVKSEVNYTNADEDAKAAYDKAVADAQAILDKASGTNEDSAAVKAAEEAIANAKTKLNGDDKLANQKTVAQEVINGLENLNDAQKAAFNKNVDNATTPQLVEQVLAEAKTVDAAMAQLRQEIALSDQIKGTSKYTNASTDLKGKYDNLLAVAAELVSKNGIDANLATVQDLVNELKAAKLALDGVDAKAEGSVSANKASQSKANISTPKTATLPQTGETKENTSIVGAMLATVAGVFGLGLARRKKEDK
;
A
#
# COMPACT_ATOMS: atom_id res chain seq x y z
N ILE A 1 47.16 -74.25 95.19
CA ILE A 1 48.17 -73.32 94.60
C ILE A 1 47.46 -71.99 94.53
N ASP A 2 47.92 -70.97 95.26
CA ASP A 2 47.40 -69.60 95.11
C ASP A 2 47.95 -69.02 93.82
N LEU A 3 47.07 -68.53 92.96
CA LEU A 3 47.37 -68.12 91.59
C LEU A 3 46.72 -66.74 91.36
N ASP A 4 47.38 -65.69 91.85
CA ASP A 4 46.80 -64.33 92.04
C ASP A 4 46.84 -63.41 90.80
N THR A 5 46.88 -63.95 89.56
CA THR A 5 47.05 -63.11 88.35
C THR A 5 46.08 -63.48 87.20
N THR A 6 45.19 -62.56 86.84
CA THR A 6 44.25 -62.69 85.71
C THR A 6 44.97 -62.68 84.36
N GLY A 7 44.47 -63.42 83.36
CA GLY A 7 45.05 -63.47 82.01
C GLY A 7 46.40 -64.21 81.93
N VAL A 8 46.76 -64.96 82.97
CA VAL A 8 48.03 -65.68 83.07
C VAL A 8 47.81 -67.19 82.96
N ASN A 9 48.66 -67.83 82.14
CA ASN A 9 48.69 -69.27 81.95
C ASN A 9 49.41 -69.96 83.12
N TYR A 10 48.71 -70.85 83.82
CA TYR A 10 49.29 -71.64 84.91
C TYR A 10 49.63 -73.06 84.45
N THR A 11 50.80 -73.58 84.83
CA THR A 11 51.21 -74.97 84.55
C THR A 11 51.24 -75.77 85.85
N ILE A 12 50.40 -76.82 85.96
CA ILE A 12 50.29 -77.65 87.16
C ILE A 12 50.95 -79.01 86.92
N TYR A 13 51.84 -79.45 87.81
CA TYR A 13 52.51 -80.75 87.78
C TYR A 13 51.91 -81.71 88.81
N LEU A 14 51.38 -82.86 88.38
CA LEU A 14 50.89 -83.94 89.28
C LEU A 14 51.92 -85.07 89.35
N VAL A 15 52.36 -85.52 90.53
CA VAL A 15 53.37 -86.60 90.69
C VAL A 15 52.85 -87.66 91.67
N THR A 16 52.90 -88.96 91.33
CA THR A 16 52.43 -90.06 92.20
C THR A 16 53.50 -91.16 92.39
N LYS A 17 53.62 -91.73 93.60
CA LYS A 17 54.63 -92.76 94.01
C LYS A 17 53.96 -94.10 94.37
N ASN A 18 54.52 -95.24 93.93
CA ASN A 18 53.98 -96.60 94.15
C ASN A 18 54.65 -97.34 95.35
N THR A 19 53.90 -97.97 96.27
CA THR A 19 54.44 -98.74 97.43
C THR A 19 53.62 -99.98 97.86
N THR A 20 53.36 -100.97 96.96
CA THR A 20 53.19 -102.45 97.18
C THR A 20 51.97 -103.11 96.48
N SER A 21 52.27 -104.17 95.70
CA SER A 21 51.43 -105.24 95.08
C SER A 21 50.34 -104.90 94.04
N GLY A 22 50.71 -104.94 92.75
CA GLY A 22 49.91 -105.69 91.75
C GLY A 22 48.96 -104.96 90.78
N ALA A 23 48.93 -103.64 90.71
CA ALA A 23 48.21 -102.93 89.64
C ALA A 23 49.01 -101.70 89.15
N ASP A 24 49.13 -101.54 87.83
CA ASP A 24 49.57 -100.29 87.23
C ASP A 24 48.56 -99.19 87.59
N TYR A 25 49.01 -98.09 88.19
CA TYR A 25 48.16 -96.91 88.30
C TYR A 25 48.00 -96.31 86.90
N VAL A 26 46.88 -96.62 86.25
CA VAL A 26 46.42 -95.90 85.07
C VAL A 26 45.69 -94.64 85.56
N LEU A 27 46.29 -93.46 85.36
CA LEU A 27 45.54 -92.21 85.36
C LEU A 27 44.70 -92.17 84.07
N THR A 28 43.60 -92.92 84.04
CA THR A 28 42.58 -92.81 82.99
C THR A 28 41.76 -91.55 83.27
N ASN A 29 42.16 -90.43 82.70
CA ASN A 29 41.36 -89.53 81.86
C ASN A 29 42.11 -88.21 81.71
N ASP A 30 42.14 -87.67 80.51
CA ASP A 30 42.64 -86.31 80.21
C ASP A 30 41.61 -85.22 80.58
N ASN A 31 40.54 -85.56 81.31
CA ASN A 31 39.57 -84.64 81.87
C ASN A 31 39.40 -84.91 83.37
N ILE A 32 39.72 -83.94 84.22
CA ILE A 32 39.37 -83.99 85.64
C ILE A 32 37.84 -83.90 85.73
N VAL A 33 37.18 -85.03 85.99
CA VAL A 33 35.74 -85.13 86.31
C VAL A 33 35.60 -85.90 87.61
N LEU A 34 34.95 -85.31 88.63
CA LEU A 34 34.63 -85.95 89.91
C LEU A 34 33.21 -86.55 89.83
N PRO A 35 33.01 -87.87 90.04
CA PRO A 35 31.70 -88.51 89.89
C PRO A 35 30.86 -88.45 91.17
N GLY A 36 29.58 -88.10 91.03
CA GLY A 36 28.57 -88.19 92.09
C GLY A 36 27.16 -87.94 91.55
N ALA A 37 26.57 -88.93 90.90
CA ALA A 37 25.17 -88.92 90.46
C ALA A 37 24.43 -90.11 91.08
N THR A 38 23.30 -89.84 91.74
CA THR A 38 22.12 -90.73 91.91
C THR A 38 20.93 -89.82 92.21
N ALA A 39 20.02 -89.53 91.27
CA ALA A 39 18.90 -90.32 90.77
C ALA A 39 17.57 -90.05 91.53
N ALA A 40 16.61 -89.45 90.79
CA ALA A 40 15.17 -89.30 91.04
C ALA A 40 14.78 -88.37 92.24
N ASP A 41 13.74 -87.53 92.23
CA ASP A 41 12.52 -87.43 91.43
C ASP A 41 11.82 -86.06 91.67
N THR A 42 10.93 -85.68 90.74
CA THR A 42 9.76 -84.79 90.85
C THR A 42 9.85 -83.25 91.04
N ALA A 43 9.41 -82.55 89.98
CA ALA A 43 8.45 -81.42 89.92
C ALA A 43 8.91 -79.92 90.08
N GLN A 44 8.87 -79.18 88.94
CA GLN A 44 8.80 -77.69 88.73
C GLN A 44 9.95 -76.80 89.28
N PRO A 45 10.10 -75.51 88.89
CA PRO A 45 10.21 -74.79 87.61
C PRO A 45 11.61 -74.11 87.39
N ASP A 46 11.84 -73.56 86.18
CA ASP A 46 12.85 -72.56 85.75
C ASP A 46 14.27 -72.60 86.32
N LEU A 47 15.13 -73.41 85.72
CA LEU A 47 16.51 -73.08 85.34
C LEU A 47 16.91 -74.06 84.21
N PRO A 48 17.69 -73.68 83.18
CA PRO A 48 18.24 -74.64 82.25
C PRO A 48 19.11 -75.63 83.04
N ASN A 49 18.67 -76.88 83.10
CA ASN A 49 19.45 -78.04 83.56
C ASN A 49 20.62 -78.30 82.59
N ASN A 50 21.58 -77.40 82.62
CA ASN A 50 22.95 -77.66 82.24
C ASN A 50 23.81 -77.31 83.47
N ASP A 51 23.77 -78.19 84.47
CA ASP A 51 24.89 -78.36 85.41
C ASP A 51 26.06 -79.02 84.67
N GLU A 52 26.45 -78.41 83.54
CA GLU A 52 27.76 -78.57 82.97
C GLU A 52 28.68 -77.72 83.84
N GLY A 53 29.33 -78.37 84.81
CA GLY A 53 30.38 -77.76 85.61
C GLY A 53 31.55 -77.34 84.72
N TYR A 54 31.49 -76.12 84.18
CA TYR A 54 32.60 -75.48 83.48
C TYR A 54 33.59 -74.95 84.51
N VAL A 55 34.73 -75.63 84.64
CA VAL A 55 35.88 -75.14 85.39
C VAL A 55 37.08 -75.13 84.44
N SER A 56 37.39 -73.94 83.94
CA SER A 56 38.49 -73.58 83.03
C SER A 56 38.43 -74.10 81.59
N LEU A 57 38.70 -73.20 80.63
CA LEU A 57 39.11 -73.61 79.29
C LEU A 57 40.52 -74.18 79.42
N VAL A 58 40.65 -75.50 79.27
CA VAL A 58 41.96 -76.15 79.20
C VAL A 58 42.56 -75.83 77.84
N THR A 59 43.54 -74.95 77.82
CA THR A 59 44.19 -74.51 76.58
C THR A 59 45.28 -75.48 76.13
N SER A 60 45.85 -76.29 77.04
CA SER A 60 46.71 -77.44 76.68
C SER A 60 46.90 -78.46 77.81
N VAL A 61 47.18 -79.72 77.45
CA VAL A 61 47.59 -80.80 78.38
C VAL A 61 48.81 -81.54 77.82
N ASN A 62 49.82 -81.83 78.65
CA ASN A 62 51.05 -82.50 78.24
C ASN A 62 51.51 -83.52 79.30
N THR A 63 51.90 -84.75 78.93
CA THR A 63 52.19 -85.83 79.89
C THR A 63 53.60 -86.42 79.72
N THR A 64 54.35 -86.59 80.82
CA THR A 64 55.71 -87.17 80.85
C THR A 64 55.84 -88.30 81.88
N LYS A 65 56.45 -89.43 81.52
CA LYS A 65 56.65 -90.61 82.40
C LYS A 65 58.13 -90.83 82.73
N THR A 66 58.46 -91.03 84.00
CA THR A 66 59.80 -91.44 84.48
C THR A 66 59.69 -92.74 85.30
N SER A 67 60.82 -93.41 85.58
CA SER A 67 60.89 -94.79 86.08
C SER A 67 59.98 -95.09 87.27
N ASN A 68 59.66 -94.07 88.09
CA ASN A 68 58.79 -94.21 89.26
C ASN A 68 57.63 -93.18 89.34
N ASN A 69 57.43 -92.28 88.36
CA ASN A 69 56.41 -91.21 88.42
C ASN A 69 55.78 -90.89 87.04
N LEU A 70 54.48 -90.56 87.01
CA LEU A 70 53.80 -89.94 85.86
C LEU A 70 53.50 -88.47 86.16
N VAL A 71 53.79 -87.57 85.22
CA VAL A 71 53.62 -86.12 85.36
C VAL A 71 52.72 -85.59 84.25
N LYS A 72 51.58 -84.98 84.61
CA LYS A 72 50.74 -84.21 83.66
C LYS A 72 50.88 -82.72 83.92
N ASN A 73 51.05 -81.94 82.85
CA ASN A 73 51.02 -80.48 82.74
C ASN A 73 49.70 -80.05 82.13
N ILE A 74 48.91 -79.24 82.83
CA ILE A 74 47.66 -78.68 82.32
C ILE A 74 47.79 -77.15 82.35
N VAL A 75 47.44 -76.49 81.24
CA VAL A 75 47.32 -75.02 81.12
C VAL A 75 45.85 -74.63 81.02
N ILE A 76 45.47 -73.64 81.82
CA ILE A 76 44.10 -73.14 81.92
C ILE A 76 44.07 -71.60 81.81
N GLU A 77 43.00 -71.07 81.20
CA GLU A 77 42.73 -69.62 81.11
C GLU A 77 41.54 -69.24 82.00
N VAL A 78 41.67 -68.10 82.70
CA VAL A 78 40.67 -67.55 83.63
C VAL A 78 39.97 -66.38 82.95
N ALA A 79 38.64 -66.43 82.86
CA ALA A 79 37.85 -65.43 82.15
C ALA A 79 37.82 -64.06 82.86
N ASP A 80 37.69 -63.00 82.06
CA ASP A 80 37.53 -61.64 82.57
C ASP A 80 36.14 -61.42 83.18
N ALA A 81 36.10 -60.55 84.20
CA ALA A 81 34.87 -60.20 84.88
C ALA A 81 33.92 -59.44 83.92
N PRO A 82 32.59 -59.67 83.97
CA PRO A 82 31.66 -58.98 83.08
C PRO A 82 31.76 -57.46 83.24
N ILE A 83 31.82 -56.75 82.12
CA ILE A 83 31.86 -55.29 82.03
C ILE A 83 30.61 -54.77 81.31
N LEU A 84 30.24 -53.53 81.59
CA LEU A 84 29.22 -52.84 80.79
C LEU A 84 29.65 -52.77 79.32
N THR A 85 28.69 -52.93 78.41
CA THR A 85 28.87 -52.59 77.00
C THR A 85 29.16 -51.09 76.86
N ASP A 86 29.79 -50.68 75.76
CA ASP A 86 30.12 -49.26 75.56
C ASP A 86 28.85 -48.39 75.47
N ALA A 87 27.75 -48.92 74.94
CA ALA A 87 26.44 -48.27 74.98
C ALA A 87 25.96 -48.04 76.43
N ALA A 88 26.09 -49.05 77.29
CA ALA A 88 25.68 -48.92 78.69
C ALA A 88 26.60 -48.00 79.51
N LYS A 89 27.90 -47.97 79.20
CA LYS A 89 28.84 -46.99 79.77
C LYS A 89 28.50 -45.56 79.35
N ALA A 90 28.08 -45.35 78.10
CA ALA A 90 27.66 -44.05 77.59
C ALA A 90 26.31 -43.60 78.18
N GLY A 91 25.48 -44.54 78.64
CA GLY A 91 24.12 -44.31 79.10
C GLY A 91 23.10 -44.70 78.03
N ILE A 92 22.02 -45.35 78.45
CA ILE A 92 20.99 -45.85 77.54
C ILE A 92 19.82 -44.87 77.50
N VAL A 93 19.36 -44.53 76.31
CA VAL A 93 18.15 -43.73 76.12
C VAL A 93 17.06 -44.64 75.55
N VAL A 94 15.90 -44.66 76.21
CA VAL A 94 14.71 -45.40 75.74
C VAL A 94 13.48 -44.53 75.82
N ARG A 95 12.48 -44.79 74.98
CA ARG A 95 11.22 -44.06 75.08
C ARG A 95 10.35 -44.61 76.19
N LYS A 96 9.43 -43.77 76.63
CA LYS A 96 8.37 -44.14 77.54
C LYS A 96 7.61 -45.36 77.00
N LYS A 97 7.49 -46.39 77.84
CA LYS A 97 6.88 -47.70 77.54
C LYS A 97 7.65 -48.60 76.57
N ASP A 98 8.83 -48.20 76.08
CA ASP A 98 9.70 -49.12 75.35
C ASP A 98 10.17 -50.24 76.30
N THR A 99 10.43 -51.41 75.73
CA THR A 99 10.93 -52.58 76.48
C THR A 99 12.46 -52.50 76.57
N LEU A 100 12.99 -52.40 77.79
CA LEU A 100 14.44 -52.46 78.04
C LEU A 100 14.84 -53.84 78.55
N LYS A 101 15.65 -54.56 77.78
CA LYS A 101 16.25 -55.83 78.20
C LYS A 101 17.64 -55.57 78.78
N VAL A 102 17.75 -55.54 80.11
CA VAL A 102 19.03 -55.23 80.79
C VAL A 102 20.16 -56.19 80.37
N GLY A 103 19.85 -57.46 80.09
CA GLY A 103 20.81 -58.49 79.70
C GLY A 103 21.65 -58.16 78.45
N ASP A 104 21.14 -57.29 77.57
CA ASP A 104 21.82 -56.89 76.32
C ASP A 104 23.00 -55.92 76.57
N TYR A 105 23.15 -55.42 77.81
CA TYR A 105 24.05 -54.32 78.16
C TYR A 105 25.28 -54.72 78.97
N VAL A 106 25.51 -56.02 79.16
CA VAL A 106 26.72 -56.57 79.82
C VAL A 106 27.43 -57.57 78.89
N THR A 107 28.75 -57.57 78.92
CA THR A 107 29.60 -58.44 78.08
C THR A 107 30.87 -58.84 78.82
N ASN A 108 31.52 -59.93 78.40
CA ASN A 108 32.85 -60.36 78.83
C ASN A 108 33.80 -60.46 77.62
N ALA A 109 33.67 -59.53 76.67
CA ALA A 109 34.40 -59.55 75.40
C ALA A 109 34.20 -60.82 74.55
N GLY A 110 33.10 -61.56 74.78
CA GLY A 110 32.73 -62.75 73.99
C GLY A 110 33.48 -64.03 74.36
N GLN A 111 34.19 -64.06 75.49
CA GLN A 111 35.04 -65.19 75.91
C GLN A 111 34.24 -66.44 76.33
N ILE A 112 33.06 -66.28 76.96
CA ILE A 112 32.17 -67.38 77.40
C ILE A 112 30.71 -66.90 77.56
N PRO A 113 29.69 -67.78 77.43
CA PRO A 113 28.28 -67.41 77.67
C PRO A 113 28.04 -66.88 79.09
N LEU A 114 27.34 -65.75 79.21
CA LEU A 114 26.93 -65.15 80.49
C LEU A 114 25.48 -65.49 80.81
N VAL A 115 25.21 -65.88 82.07
CA VAL A 115 23.85 -65.86 82.61
C VAL A 115 23.64 -64.49 83.27
N THR A 116 22.68 -63.73 82.76
CA THR A 116 22.45 -62.34 83.18
C THR A 116 21.04 -62.17 83.70
N TRP A 117 20.90 -61.42 84.79
CA TRP A 117 19.60 -60.99 85.31
C TRP A 117 19.74 -59.58 85.89
N GLY A 118 18.64 -58.87 86.01
CA GLY A 118 18.70 -57.51 86.53
C GLY A 118 17.33 -56.87 86.57
N LYS A 119 17.29 -55.67 87.15
CA LYS A 119 16.06 -54.90 87.26
C LYS A 119 16.12 -53.76 86.24
N ALA A 120 15.26 -53.84 85.24
CA ALA A 120 15.00 -52.71 84.36
C ALA A 120 14.25 -51.60 85.14
N PRO A 121 14.58 -50.32 84.92
CA PRO A 121 13.80 -49.21 85.42
C PRO A 121 12.38 -49.23 84.83
N ASN A 122 11.43 -48.58 85.51
CA ASN A 122 10.07 -48.48 85.00
C ASN A 122 10.05 -47.46 83.86
N THR A 123 9.98 -47.94 82.62
CA THR A 123 9.93 -47.09 81.42
C THR A 123 8.61 -46.34 81.28
N SER A 124 7.63 -46.52 82.17
CA SER A 124 6.44 -45.63 82.23
C SER A 124 6.74 -44.28 82.88
N ASN A 125 7.80 -44.20 83.70
CA ASN A 125 8.22 -42.99 84.39
C ASN A 125 9.33 -42.30 83.58
N VAL A 126 9.13 -41.05 83.23
CA VAL A 126 10.08 -40.24 82.44
C VAL A 126 11.20 -39.74 83.36
N GLY A 127 12.42 -39.64 82.82
CA GLY A 127 13.59 -39.07 83.50
C GLY A 127 14.75 -40.04 83.68
N ASN A 128 15.82 -39.54 84.30
CA ASN A 128 17.03 -40.31 84.55
C ASN A 128 16.79 -41.34 85.66
N GLN A 129 17.01 -42.60 85.31
CA GLN A 129 16.87 -43.76 86.19
C GLN A 129 18.16 -44.58 86.19
N LYS A 130 18.26 -45.50 87.16
CA LYS A 130 19.35 -46.47 87.25
C LYS A 130 18.81 -47.85 86.88
N ALA A 131 19.51 -48.54 85.99
CA ALA A 131 19.34 -49.96 85.77
C ALA A 131 20.45 -50.72 86.49
N THR A 132 20.10 -51.84 87.11
CA THR A 132 21.07 -52.74 87.74
C THR A 132 21.11 -54.03 86.96
N ILE A 133 22.30 -54.45 86.56
CA ILE A 133 22.54 -55.75 85.94
C ILE A 133 23.53 -56.56 86.76
N GLN A 134 23.19 -57.83 86.93
CA GLN A 134 24.02 -58.83 87.56
C GLN A 134 24.36 -59.89 86.51
N GLY A 135 25.65 -60.16 86.37
CA GLY A 135 26.16 -61.27 85.56
C GLY A 135 26.87 -62.26 86.46
N THR A 136 26.61 -63.55 86.27
CA THR A 136 27.47 -64.60 86.82
C THR A 136 28.58 -64.94 85.86
N TYR A 137 29.77 -65.11 86.42
CA TYR A 137 30.90 -65.68 85.72
C TYR A 137 31.54 -66.76 86.59
N ASN A 138 31.99 -67.83 85.95
CA ASN A 138 32.69 -68.93 86.61
C ASN A 138 34.20 -68.69 86.45
N GLY A 139 34.92 -68.47 87.55
CA GLY A 139 36.38 -68.29 87.54
C GLY A 139 36.91 -67.08 88.29
N GLY A 140 36.52 -66.88 89.55
CA GLY A 140 37.12 -65.83 90.38
C GLY A 140 38.55 -66.17 90.83
N LEU A 141 39.36 -65.13 91.05
CA LEU A 141 40.80 -65.12 91.40
C LEU A 141 41.35 -66.14 92.42
N THR A 142 40.55 -66.94 93.16
CA THR A 142 41.05 -67.70 94.33
C THR A 142 40.31 -69.02 94.70
N SER A 143 39.75 -69.83 93.79
CA SER A 143 39.16 -71.13 94.24
C SER A 143 39.28 -72.31 93.30
N TRP A 144 40.06 -73.31 93.72
CA TRP A 144 39.94 -74.72 93.33
C TRP A 144 39.26 -75.50 94.47
N THR A 145 37.93 -75.47 94.53
CA THR A 145 37.12 -76.35 95.39
C THR A 145 35.90 -76.84 94.61
N TYR A 146 35.65 -78.16 94.65
CA TYR A 146 34.37 -78.74 94.24
C TYR A 146 33.27 -78.18 95.14
N GLY A 147 32.30 -77.45 94.56
CA GLY A 147 31.23 -76.78 95.30
C GLY A 147 31.48 -75.31 95.70
N GLY A 148 32.32 -74.56 94.99
CA GLY A 148 32.65 -73.15 95.30
C GLY A 148 32.07 -72.09 94.35
N THR A 149 31.04 -71.39 94.83
CA THR A 149 30.55 -70.01 94.55
C THR A 149 30.71 -69.41 93.14
N THR A 150 29.61 -69.38 92.37
CA THR A 150 29.36 -68.39 91.31
C THR A 150 29.59 -66.98 91.85
N LYS A 151 30.49 -66.21 91.24
CA LYS A 151 30.66 -64.79 91.60
C LYS A 151 29.64 -63.96 90.84
N VAL A 152 28.87 -63.16 91.58
CA VAL A 152 27.92 -62.20 91.01
C VAL A 152 28.59 -60.83 90.98
N GLN A 153 28.74 -60.27 89.79
CA GLN A 153 29.16 -58.88 89.65
C GLN A 153 27.95 -58.02 89.32
N SER A 154 27.68 -57.05 90.19
CA SER A 154 26.62 -56.07 90.01
C SER A 154 27.20 -54.81 89.38
N GLN A 155 26.62 -54.37 88.28
CA GLN A 155 26.94 -53.09 87.65
C GLN A 155 25.67 -52.26 87.51
N GLU A 156 25.84 -50.95 87.65
CA GLU A 156 24.77 -49.99 87.42
C GLU A 156 25.10 -49.15 86.20
N PHE A 157 24.08 -48.87 85.40
CA PHE A 157 24.18 -47.93 84.30
C PHE A 157 22.99 -46.97 84.29
N ASN A 158 23.21 -45.80 83.69
CA ASN A 158 22.19 -44.78 83.56
C ASN A 158 21.24 -45.14 82.42
N VAL A 159 19.95 -44.99 82.69
CA VAL A 159 18.90 -45.07 81.67
C VAL A 159 18.10 -43.78 81.70
N GLU A 160 18.06 -43.07 80.60
CA GLU A 160 17.16 -41.94 80.39
C GLU A 160 15.89 -42.46 79.72
N VAL A 161 14.74 -42.28 80.39
CA VAL A 161 13.43 -42.57 79.80
C VAL A 161 12.84 -41.27 79.27
N THR A 162 12.54 -41.21 77.97
CA THR A 162 12.09 -39.98 77.30
C THR A 162 10.61 -40.01 76.89
N ASP A 163 9.97 -38.84 76.88
CA ASP A 163 8.58 -38.62 76.45
C ASP A 163 8.53 -37.92 75.09
N ALA A 164 8.47 -38.72 74.02
CA ALA A 164 8.43 -38.23 72.63
C ALA A 164 7.00 -37.94 72.13
N ASP A 165 5.95 -38.24 72.91
CA ASP A 165 4.54 -38.14 72.48
C ASP A 165 4.14 -36.67 72.21
N ALA A 166 4.65 -35.75 73.05
CA ALA A 166 4.41 -34.32 72.89
C ALA A 166 5.03 -33.78 71.59
N LEU A 167 6.27 -34.15 71.28
CA LEU A 167 6.94 -33.78 70.04
C LEU A 167 6.20 -34.35 68.82
N PHE A 168 5.75 -35.61 68.87
CA PHE A 168 4.98 -36.23 67.80
C PHE A 168 3.69 -35.47 67.50
N THR A 169 2.98 -35.05 68.54
CA THR A 169 1.73 -34.30 68.43
C THR A 169 1.97 -32.95 67.73
N THR A 170 2.98 -32.19 68.19
CA THR A 170 3.38 -30.92 67.57
C THR A 170 3.83 -31.11 66.12
N PHE A 171 4.66 -32.13 65.85
CA PHE A 171 5.13 -32.45 64.50
C PHE A 171 3.97 -32.77 63.56
N ARG A 172 3.05 -33.64 63.97
CA ARG A 172 1.86 -33.98 63.18
C ARG A 172 0.98 -32.77 62.90
N GLY A 173 0.77 -31.92 63.91
CA GLY A 173 0.02 -30.67 63.77
C GLY A 173 0.67 -29.69 62.78
N SER A 174 2.01 -29.68 62.68
CA SER A 174 2.74 -28.81 61.75
C SER A 174 2.55 -29.16 60.27
N GLN A 175 2.08 -30.36 59.93
CA GLN A 175 2.03 -30.84 58.54
C GLN A 175 1.08 -30.01 57.66
N SER A 176 -0.03 -29.53 58.23
CA SER A 176 -0.97 -28.66 57.52
C SER A 176 -0.48 -27.22 57.39
N THR A 177 0.47 -26.77 58.21
CA THR A 177 0.97 -25.39 58.22
C THR A 177 1.59 -24.99 56.87
N LYS A 178 2.19 -25.94 56.14
CA LYS A 178 2.76 -25.71 54.79
C LYS A 178 1.76 -25.26 53.73
N TYR A 179 0.49 -25.57 53.94
CA TYR A 179 -0.60 -25.21 53.03
C TYR A 179 -1.33 -23.94 53.48
N SER A 180 -0.93 -23.35 54.60
CA SER A 180 -1.51 -22.11 55.10
C SER A 180 -0.96 -20.89 54.35
N ASN A 181 -1.76 -19.83 54.28
CA ASN A 181 -1.33 -18.52 53.80
C ASN A 181 -0.19 -17.96 54.68
N ASN A 182 -0.24 -18.21 55.99
CA ASN A 182 0.81 -17.79 56.92
C ASN A 182 2.18 -18.38 56.56
N TYR A 183 2.24 -19.61 56.05
CA TYR A 183 3.49 -20.16 55.52
C TYR A 183 3.80 -19.66 54.11
N LYS A 184 2.83 -19.70 53.19
CA LYS A 184 3.05 -19.33 51.77
C LYS A 184 3.65 -17.93 51.63
N TYR A 185 3.11 -16.96 52.35
CA TYR A 185 3.50 -15.55 52.28
C TYR A 185 4.50 -15.13 53.37
N ALA A 186 4.99 -16.06 54.20
CA ALA A 186 6.02 -15.74 55.18
C ALA A 186 7.33 -15.30 54.51
N SER A 187 8.16 -14.59 55.25
CA SER A 187 9.52 -14.24 54.83
C SER A 187 10.34 -15.51 54.55
N ALA A 188 11.24 -15.44 53.56
CA ALA A 188 11.92 -16.63 53.04
C ALA A 188 12.77 -17.35 54.11
N ASP A 189 13.40 -16.58 54.98
CA ASP A 189 14.15 -17.03 56.15
C ASP A 189 13.26 -17.77 57.16
N LYS A 190 12.05 -17.27 57.42
CA LYS A 190 11.09 -17.88 58.35
C LYS A 190 10.49 -19.16 57.81
N ARG A 191 10.20 -19.23 56.50
CA ARG A 191 9.83 -20.50 55.84
C ARG A 191 10.94 -21.54 55.97
N ALA A 192 12.19 -21.14 55.68
CA ALA A 192 13.35 -22.03 55.79
C ALA A 192 13.58 -22.50 57.24
N ALA A 193 13.39 -21.62 58.22
CA ALA A 193 13.46 -21.95 59.64
C ALA A 193 12.37 -22.96 60.05
N PHE A 194 11.14 -22.77 59.58
CA PHE A 194 10.05 -23.73 59.78
C PHE A 194 10.35 -25.09 59.13
N ASP A 195 10.81 -25.11 57.88
CA ASP A 195 11.16 -26.35 57.16
C ASP A 195 12.27 -27.12 57.88
N THR A 196 13.27 -26.40 58.38
CA THR A 196 14.38 -26.95 59.15
C THR A 196 13.90 -27.51 60.49
N ALA A 197 13.10 -26.75 61.23
CA ALA A 197 12.55 -27.18 62.51
C ALA A 197 11.63 -28.41 62.36
N GLN A 198 10.81 -28.45 61.31
CA GLN A 198 9.97 -29.60 60.99
C GLN A 198 10.80 -30.85 60.67
N LYS A 199 11.87 -30.70 59.88
CA LYS A 199 12.81 -31.79 59.57
C LYS A 199 13.54 -32.29 60.82
N ASN A 200 13.99 -31.38 61.67
CA ASN A 200 14.69 -31.72 62.92
C ASN A 200 13.74 -32.43 63.90
N ALA A 201 12.51 -31.97 64.03
CA ALA A 201 11.46 -32.64 64.81
C ALA A 201 11.17 -34.04 64.29
N ALA A 202 11.06 -34.22 62.97
CA ALA A 202 10.90 -35.54 62.35
C ALA A 202 12.08 -36.48 62.67
N THR A 203 13.30 -35.94 62.62
CA THR A 203 14.53 -36.71 62.87
C THR A 203 14.64 -37.12 64.35
N ALA A 204 14.44 -36.17 65.27
CA ALA A 204 14.41 -36.42 66.71
C ALA A 204 13.31 -37.42 67.10
N TYR A 205 12.14 -37.36 66.43
CA TYR A 205 11.08 -38.34 66.64
C TYR A 205 11.34 -39.69 65.95
N ALA A 206 12.13 -39.78 64.90
CA ALA A 206 12.48 -41.06 64.27
C ALA A 206 13.53 -41.83 65.08
N GLN A 207 14.44 -41.13 65.76
CA GLN A 207 15.53 -41.75 66.51
C GLN A 207 15.11 -42.07 67.95
N HIS A 208 15.01 -43.36 68.29
CA HIS A 208 14.56 -43.79 69.63
C HIS A 208 15.56 -43.49 70.76
N SER A 209 16.83 -43.24 70.41
CA SER A 209 17.90 -42.91 71.34
C SER A 209 18.08 -41.39 71.58
N THR A 210 17.17 -40.54 71.10
CA THR A 210 17.26 -39.09 71.29
C THR A 210 16.93 -38.72 72.73
N SER A 211 17.79 -37.90 73.37
CA SER A 211 17.65 -37.48 74.77
C SER A 211 16.37 -36.65 75.00
N GLN A 212 15.90 -36.57 76.26
CA GLN A 212 14.73 -35.76 76.60
C GLN A 212 14.97 -34.27 76.27
N ALA A 213 16.18 -33.78 76.56
CA ALA A 213 16.56 -32.41 76.29
C ALA A 213 16.48 -32.08 74.79
N ASP A 214 16.93 -33.00 73.93
CA ASP A 214 16.88 -32.82 72.47
C ASP A 214 15.44 -32.93 71.93
N ILE A 215 14.61 -33.81 72.52
CA ILE A 215 13.18 -33.90 72.20
C ILE A 215 12.46 -32.59 72.54
N ASP A 216 12.71 -32.05 73.73
CA ASP A 216 12.12 -30.78 74.18
C ASP A 216 12.63 -29.61 73.33
N ALA A 217 13.93 -29.58 73.02
CA ALA A 217 14.52 -28.55 72.15
C ALA A 217 13.93 -28.59 70.74
N ALA A 218 13.77 -29.77 70.14
CA ALA A 218 13.16 -29.93 68.81
C ALA A 218 11.68 -29.51 68.80
N LYS A 219 10.95 -29.81 69.88
CA LYS A 219 9.55 -29.40 70.04
C LYS A 219 9.44 -27.88 70.14
N VAL A 220 10.20 -27.26 71.02
CA VAL A 220 10.22 -25.80 71.21
C VAL A 220 10.65 -25.08 69.93
N ALA A 221 11.66 -25.59 69.22
CA ALA A 221 12.10 -25.03 67.96
C ALA A 221 10.99 -25.06 66.89
N LEU A 222 10.23 -26.16 66.80
CA LEU A 222 9.11 -26.26 65.86
C LEU A 222 7.95 -25.35 66.24
N GLU A 223 7.55 -25.30 67.52
CA GLU A 223 6.50 -24.40 68.01
C GLU A 223 6.86 -22.94 67.76
N LYS A 224 8.11 -22.57 68.05
CA LYS A 224 8.62 -21.23 67.78
C LYS A 224 8.61 -20.91 66.28
N ALA A 225 9.09 -21.83 65.43
CA ALA A 225 9.12 -21.59 63.99
C ALA A 225 7.71 -21.47 63.37
N ILE A 226 6.71 -22.19 63.90
CA ILE A 226 5.29 -22.02 63.53
C ILE A 226 4.79 -20.63 63.91
N ALA A 227 5.07 -20.19 65.15
CA ALA A 227 4.62 -18.89 65.66
C ALA A 227 5.34 -17.71 64.99
N ASP A 228 6.60 -17.88 64.58
CA ASP A 228 7.40 -16.87 63.91
C ASP A 228 6.98 -16.63 62.45
N LEU A 229 6.23 -17.56 61.83
CA LEU A 229 5.67 -17.37 60.48
C LEU A 229 4.85 -16.09 60.44
N ASP A 230 5.18 -15.23 59.48
CA ASP A 230 4.66 -13.87 59.36
C ASP A 230 3.85 -13.66 58.08
N GLY A 231 3.46 -14.71 57.37
CA GLY A 231 2.68 -14.58 56.15
C GLY A 231 1.34 -13.88 56.34
N ASP A 232 0.67 -14.11 57.48
CA ASP A 232 -0.58 -13.42 57.81
C ASP A 232 -0.36 -11.93 58.09
N GLN A 233 0.80 -11.56 58.68
CA GLN A 233 1.19 -10.16 58.86
C GLN A 233 1.61 -9.51 57.54
N ASN A 234 2.30 -10.25 56.67
CA ASN A 234 2.67 -9.81 55.34
C ASN A 234 1.41 -9.60 54.46
N ILE A 235 0.36 -10.41 54.65
CA ILE A 235 -0.97 -10.19 54.07
C ILE A 235 -1.66 -9.00 54.72
N ALA A 236 -1.55 -8.79 56.03
CA ALA A 236 -2.08 -7.56 56.67
C ALA A 236 -1.40 -6.30 56.12
N ASN A 237 -0.13 -6.40 55.70
CA ASN A 237 0.62 -5.35 55.01
C ASN A 237 0.32 -5.26 53.50
N ILE A 238 -0.71 -5.95 52.99
CA ILE A 238 -1.16 -5.87 51.58
C ILE A 238 -1.42 -4.43 51.13
N ASP A 239 -1.75 -3.52 52.05
CA ASP A 239 -1.94 -2.10 51.78
C ASP A 239 -0.69 -1.43 51.20
N GLY A 240 0.51 -1.87 51.60
CA GLY A 240 1.77 -1.40 51.01
C GLY A 240 1.95 -1.87 49.56
N PHE A 241 1.58 -3.12 49.27
CA PHE A 241 1.56 -3.64 47.90
C PHE A 241 0.52 -2.92 47.05
N LYS A 242 -0.69 -2.68 47.59
CA LYS A 242 -1.75 -1.92 46.92
C LYS A 242 -1.32 -0.50 46.61
N THR A 243 -0.67 0.18 47.56
CA THR A 243 -0.14 1.54 47.37
C THR A 243 0.88 1.56 46.24
N SER A 244 1.88 0.66 46.28
CA SER A 244 2.91 0.56 45.24
C SER A 244 2.33 0.27 43.85
N ALA A 245 1.34 -0.62 43.77
CA ALA A 245 0.67 -0.96 42.51
C ALA A 245 -0.16 0.22 41.96
N LYS A 246 -0.86 0.95 42.83
CA LYS A 246 -1.60 2.17 42.43
C LYS A 246 -0.65 3.25 41.93
N ASP A 247 0.49 3.47 42.59
CA ASP A 247 1.53 4.41 42.14
C ASP A 247 2.11 4.00 40.78
N ALA A 248 2.28 2.69 40.54
CA ALA A 248 2.70 2.18 39.24
C ALA A 248 1.64 2.41 38.16
N ILE A 249 0.35 2.18 38.47
CA ILE A 249 -0.78 2.46 37.57
C ILE A 249 -0.88 3.95 37.23
N ASP A 250 -0.63 4.83 38.20
CA ASP A 250 -0.65 6.27 37.96
C ASP A 250 0.40 6.72 36.94
N LYS A 251 1.56 6.05 36.93
CA LYS A 251 2.66 6.26 35.98
C LYS A 251 2.41 5.67 34.60
N LEU A 252 1.35 4.90 34.38
CA LEU A 252 0.98 4.40 33.05
C LEU A 252 0.48 5.58 32.19
N GLU A 253 1.16 5.84 31.09
CA GLU A 253 0.98 7.08 30.32
C GLU A 253 -0.16 7.00 29.30
N ASN A 254 -0.62 5.81 28.91
CA ASN A 254 -1.54 5.60 27.78
C ASN A 254 -2.97 5.29 28.23
N LEU A 255 -3.18 4.72 29.43
CA LEU A 255 -4.51 4.58 30.02
C LEU A 255 -5.23 5.94 30.18
N ASN A 256 -6.55 5.93 29.99
CA ASN A 256 -7.42 7.05 30.36
C ASN A 256 -7.82 6.98 31.85
N ASP A 257 -8.44 8.05 32.37
CA ASP A 257 -8.80 8.16 33.77
C ASP A 257 -9.79 7.08 34.23
N ALA A 258 -10.75 6.71 33.38
CA ALA A 258 -11.72 5.66 33.69
C ALA A 258 -11.06 4.27 33.80
N GLN A 259 -10.13 3.96 32.92
CA GLN A 259 -9.33 2.72 32.94
C GLN A 259 -8.38 2.69 34.14
N LYS A 260 -7.72 3.82 34.48
CA LYS A 260 -6.89 3.92 35.70
C LYS A 260 -7.73 3.71 36.95
N ALA A 261 -8.92 4.32 37.03
CA ALA A 261 -9.83 4.14 38.16
C ALA A 261 -10.26 2.66 38.31
N ALA A 262 -10.65 2.01 37.21
CA ALA A 262 -11.01 0.59 37.21
C ALA A 262 -9.84 -0.32 37.62
N ALA A 263 -8.63 -0.04 37.13
CA ALA A 263 -7.42 -0.77 37.50
C ALA A 263 -7.08 -0.63 38.99
N LYS A 264 -7.21 0.59 39.56
CA LYS A 264 -7.02 0.83 40.99
C LYS A 264 -8.10 0.11 41.83
N GLN A 265 -9.34 0.06 41.35
CA GLN A 265 -10.41 -0.70 42.01
C GLN A 265 -10.13 -2.21 42.02
N ALA A 266 -9.56 -2.75 40.94
CA ALA A 266 -9.12 -4.14 40.89
C ALA A 266 -8.00 -4.43 41.90
N VAL A 267 -7.04 -3.50 42.05
CA VAL A 267 -6.01 -3.56 43.11
C VAL A 267 -6.62 -3.52 44.50
N ASP A 268 -7.61 -2.64 44.73
CA ASP A 268 -8.30 -2.54 46.02
C ASP A 268 -9.07 -3.81 46.39
N SER A 269 -9.65 -4.48 45.39
CA SER A 269 -10.43 -5.71 45.56
C SER A 269 -9.56 -6.95 45.79
N ALA A 270 -8.25 -6.89 45.50
CA ALA A 270 -7.34 -8.01 45.70
C ALA A 270 -7.12 -8.30 47.20
N THR A 271 -7.18 -9.59 47.55
CA THR A 271 -7.02 -10.09 48.93
C THR A 271 -5.66 -10.75 49.18
N THR A 272 -4.82 -10.86 48.14
CA THR A 272 -3.46 -11.42 48.22
C THR A 272 -2.47 -10.57 47.43
N PRO A 273 -1.17 -10.58 47.77
CA PRO A 273 -0.13 -9.91 46.98
C PRO A 273 -0.11 -10.35 45.51
N ASP A 274 -0.28 -11.65 45.24
CA ASP A 274 -0.35 -12.20 43.87
C ASP A 274 -1.50 -11.57 43.07
N GLY A 275 -2.66 -11.38 43.70
CA GLY A 275 -3.82 -10.71 43.09
C GLY A 275 -3.56 -9.24 42.78
N VAL A 276 -2.85 -8.53 43.66
CA VAL A 276 -2.43 -7.13 43.42
C VAL A 276 -1.49 -7.06 42.21
N THR A 277 -0.48 -7.95 42.15
CA THR A 277 0.45 -8.03 41.02
C THR A 277 -0.28 -8.38 39.71
N ALA A 278 -1.25 -9.29 39.74
CA ALA A 278 -2.05 -9.63 38.55
C ALA A 278 -2.89 -8.44 38.04
N ALA A 279 -3.50 -7.66 38.95
CA ALA A 279 -4.24 -6.46 38.59
C ALA A 279 -3.32 -5.38 37.98
N GLN A 280 -2.14 -5.16 38.56
CA GLN A 280 -1.13 -4.26 38.00
C GLN A 280 -0.68 -4.71 36.59
N ASN A 281 -0.34 -5.99 36.40
CA ASN A 281 0.07 -6.52 35.10
C ASN A 281 -1.03 -6.39 34.04
N THR A 282 -2.30 -6.56 34.44
CA THR A 282 -3.46 -6.34 33.56
C THR A 282 -3.52 -4.89 33.10
N ALA A 283 -3.34 -3.93 34.02
CA ALA A 283 -3.30 -2.51 33.70
C ALA A 283 -2.11 -2.16 32.76
N THR A 284 -0.91 -2.68 33.04
CA THR A 284 0.26 -2.52 32.17
C THR A 284 0.04 -3.10 30.77
N SER A 285 -0.59 -4.27 30.65
CA SER A 285 -0.92 -4.85 29.35
C SER A 285 -1.96 -4.02 28.58
N LEU A 286 -2.95 -3.47 29.28
CA LEU A 286 -3.94 -2.57 28.67
C LEU A 286 -3.28 -1.26 28.22
N ASP A 287 -2.33 -0.73 29.00
CA ASP A 287 -1.58 0.48 28.66
C ASP A 287 -0.82 0.32 27.33
N GLY A 288 -0.14 -0.81 27.12
CA GLY A 288 0.51 -1.10 25.84
C GLY A 288 -0.48 -1.11 24.66
N LYS A 289 -1.66 -1.72 24.84
CA LYS A 289 -2.72 -1.72 23.81
C LYS A 289 -3.30 -0.32 23.55
N MET A 290 -3.41 0.50 24.59
CA MET A 290 -3.84 1.90 24.48
C MET A 290 -2.81 2.75 23.75
N SER A 291 -1.52 2.47 23.94
CA SER A 291 -0.44 3.08 23.17
C SER A 291 -0.58 2.74 21.67
N ASP A 292 -0.79 1.46 21.35
CA ASP A 292 -1.02 1.01 19.98
C ASP A 292 -2.25 1.68 19.33
N LEU A 293 -3.35 1.83 20.07
CA LEU A 293 -4.54 2.53 19.61
C LEU A 293 -4.26 4.02 19.36
N SER A 294 -3.58 4.68 20.30
CA SER A 294 -3.22 6.10 20.18
C SER A 294 -2.33 6.35 18.95
N ASN A 295 -1.36 5.46 18.71
CA ASN A 295 -0.51 5.52 17.51
C ASN A 295 -1.31 5.34 16.21
N SER A 296 -2.36 4.51 16.22
CA SER A 296 -3.20 4.29 15.03
C SER A 296 -4.02 5.52 14.61
N VAL A 297 -4.24 6.47 15.52
CA VAL A 297 -4.95 7.73 15.25
C VAL A 297 -4.04 8.96 15.29
N ALA A 298 -2.71 8.76 15.35
CA ALA A 298 -1.76 9.87 15.41
C ALA A 298 -1.63 10.62 14.07
N ASP A 299 -1.88 9.95 12.94
CA ASP A 299 -1.72 10.51 11.59
C ASP A 299 -3.05 10.82 10.88
N VAL A 300 -4.11 11.06 11.66
CA VAL A 300 -5.45 11.38 11.14
C VAL A 300 -5.43 12.59 10.21
N ASP A 301 -4.79 13.69 10.62
CA ASP A 301 -4.76 14.91 9.82
C ASP A 301 -3.98 14.70 8.51
N ALA A 302 -2.87 13.95 8.56
CA ALA A 302 -2.10 13.60 7.38
C ALA A 302 -2.88 12.68 6.44
N THR A 303 -3.64 11.72 6.99
CA THR A 303 -4.52 10.85 6.20
C THR A 303 -5.63 11.65 5.54
N LYS A 304 -6.28 12.56 6.27
CA LYS A 304 -7.36 13.42 5.74
C LYS A 304 -6.88 14.43 4.69
N ALA A 305 -5.63 14.84 4.75
CA ALA A 305 -5.02 15.72 3.75
C ALA A 305 -4.52 14.97 2.50
N SER A 306 -4.49 13.62 2.54
CA SER A 306 -4.01 12.82 1.40
C SER A 306 -5.06 12.71 0.30
N GLU A 307 -4.59 12.58 -0.95
CA GLU A 307 -5.43 12.33 -2.12
C GLU A 307 -6.34 11.11 -1.92
N ASN A 308 -5.80 10.03 -1.35
CA ASN A 308 -6.56 8.81 -1.12
C ASN A 308 -7.77 9.02 -0.17
N TYR A 309 -7.74 10.05 0.69
CA TYR A 309 -8.92 10.44 1.47
C TYR A 309 -9.77 11.47 0.73
N THR A 310 -9.19 12.52 0.14
CA THR A 310 -9.97 13.62 -0.46
C THR A 310 -10.81 13.14 -1.65
N ASP A 311 -10.27 12.20 -2.44
CA ASP A 311 -10.94 11.63 -3.61
C ASP A 311 -11.67 10.31 -3.28
N ALA A 312 -11.63 9.87 -2.02
CA ALA A 312 -12.41 8.71 -1.60
C ALA A 312 -13.92 8.96 -1.70
N SER A 313 -14.65 7.86 -1.84
CA SER A 313 -16.10 7.85 -1.76
C SER A 313 -16.57 8.34 -0.40
N GLU A 314 -17.74 8.99 -0.37
CA GLU A 314 -18.34 9.49 0.87
C GLU A 314 -18.56 8.38 1.91
N ALA A 315 -18.83 7.15 1.45
CA ALA A 315 -18.95 5.98 2.32
C ALA A 315 -17.61 5.60 2.97
N ALA A 316 -16.51 5.57 2.21
CA ALA A 316 -15.19 5.25 2.73
C ALA A 316 -14.67 6.34 3.69
N LYS A 317 -14.85 7.62 3.34
CA LYS A 317 -14.54 8.76 4.23
C LYS A 317 -15.28 8.64 5.55
N LYS A 318 -16.59 8.42 5.50
CA LYS A 318 -17.42 8.27 6.70
C LYS A 318 -16.98 7.09 7.55
N ALA A 319 -16.66 5.94 6.95
CA ALA A 319 -16.19 4.76 7.68
C ALA A 319 -14.87 5.04 8.43
N TYR A 320 -13.93 5.75 7.79
CA TYR A 320 -12.69 6.17 8.43
C TYR A 320 -12.94 7.17 9.56
N ASP A 321 -13.74 8.20 9.31
CA ASP A 321 -14.09 9.22 10.31
C ASP A 321 -14.81 8.65 11.53
N ASP A 322 -15.77 7.76 11.33
CA ASP A 322 -16.47 7.07 12.41
C ASP A 322 -15.51 6.20 13.24
N ALA A 323 -14.61 5.45 12.58
CA ALA A 323 -13.63 4.60 13.26
C ALA A 323 -12.62 5.42 14.08
N VAL A 324 -12.14 6.53 13.53
CA VAL A 324 -11.25 7.48 14.22
C VAL A 324 -11.96 8.11 15.41
N ALA A 325 -13.20 8.56 15.26
CA ALA A 325 -13.98 9.13 16.36
C ALA A 325 -14.20 8.10 17.49
N ALA A 326 -14.50 6.85 17.15
CA ALA A 326 -14.63 5.77 18.12
C ALA A 326 -13.33 5.48 18.87
N ALA A 327 -12.19 5.47 18.16
CA ALA A 327 -10.88 5.32 18.79
C ALA A 327 -10.53 6.52 19.68
N GLN A 328 -10.82 7.74 19.25
CA GLN A 328 -10.61 8.98 20.03
C GLN A 328 -11.45 9.00 21.31
N ALA A 329 -12.69 8.52 21.26
CA ALA A 329 -13.56 8.36 22.44
C ALA A 329 -13.03 7.33 23.46
N ILE A 330 -12.09 6.47 23.06
CA ILE A 330 -11.38 5.56 23.98
C ILE A 330 -10.09 6.21 24.47
N THR A 331 -9.31 6.84 23.59
CA THR A 331 -7.98 7.40 23.92
C THR A 331 -8.03 8.72 24.67
N ASP A 332 -9.16 9.44 24.66
CA ASP A 332 -9.31 10.68 25.42
C ASP A 332 -8.97 10.48 26.91
N LYS A 333 -8.08 11.31 27.44
CA LYS A 333 -7.52 11.10 28.78
C LYS A 333 -8.54 11.30 29.90
N ALA A 334 -9.32 12.37 29.83
CA ALA A 334 -10.21 12.78 30.91
C ALA A 334 -11.59 12.13 30.81
N SER A 335 -12.06 11.89 29.59
CA SER A 335 -13.43 11.48 29.27
C SER A 335 -13.51 10.16 28.49
N GLY A 336 -12.37 9.51 28.25
CA GLY A 336 -12.31 8.23 27.56
C GLY A 336 -13.13 7.15 28.27
N THR A 337 -13.77 6.30 27.47
CA THR A 337 -14.53 5.16 28.01
C THR A 337 -13.62 4.14 28.69
N ASN A 338 -14.13 3.42 29.71
CA ASN A 338 -13.43 2.29 30.33
C ASN A 338 -13.47 1.04 29.42
N ALA A 339 -12.89 1.15 28.22
CA ALA A 339 -12.81 0.07 27.27
C ALA A 339 -11.82 -1.02 27.75
N ASP A 340 -12.23 -2.28 27.64
CA ASP A 340 -11.37 -3.41 27.95
C ASP A 340 -10.35 -3.69 26.84
N ALA A 341 -9.44 -4.64 27.09
CA ALA A 341 -8.38 -4.99 26.15
C ALA A 341 -8.89 -5.45 24.77
N ASN A 342 -10.05 -6.09 24.70
CA ASN A 342 -10.61 -6.57 23.43
C ASN A 342 -11.24 -5.41 22.65
N ALA A 343 -11.97 -4.53 23.34
CA ALA A 343 -12.55 -3.33 22.75
C ALA A 343 -11.47 -2.40 22.18
N VAL A 344 -10.36 -2.19 22.90
CA VAL A 344 -9.21 -1.40 22.42
C VAL A 344 -8.62 -2.00 21.14
N VAL A 345 -8.39 -3.33 21.12
CA VAL A 345 -7.87 -4.03 19.93
C VAL A 345 -8.86 -3.97 18.76
N ALA A 346 -10.16 -4.07 19.03
CA ALA A 346 -11.19 -3.97 18.01
C ALA A 346 -11.25 -2.56 17.39
N ALA A 347 -11.17 -1.51 18.22
CA ALA A 347 -11.12 -0.13 17.76
C ALA A 347 -9.90 0.14 16.87
N LYS A 348 -8.72 -0.36 17.29
CA LYS A 348 -7.49 -0.26 16.48
C LYS A 348 -7.66 -0.90 15.11
N LYS A 349 -8.16 -2.14 15.08
CA LYS A 349 -8.43 -2.87 13.84
C LYS A 349 -9.45 -2.17 12.94
N ALA A 350 -10.46 -1.53 13.54
CA ALA A 350 -11.45 -0.77 12.79
C ALA A 350 -10.83 0.44 12.09
N VAL A 351 -9.95 1.20 12.78
CA VAL A 351 -9.21 2.32 12.19
C VAL A 351 -8.30 1.83 11.06
N GLU A 352 -7.51 0.77 11.29
CA GLU A 352 -6.61 0.19 10.28
C GLU A 352 -7.39 -0.30 9.04
N ALA A 353 -8.51 -0.99 9.24
CA ALA A 353 -9.36 -1.49 8.16
C ALA A 353 -10.04 -0.36 7.38
N ALA A 354 -10.57 0.65 8.07
CA ALA A 354 -11.22 1.79 7.42
C ALA A 354 -10.22 2.66 6.65
N LYS A 355 -9.00 2.84 7.19
CA LYS A 355 -7.89 3.52 6.48
C LYS A 355 -7.47 2.77 5.23
N ALA A 356 -7.33 1.45 5.31
CA ALA A 356 -7.04 0.60 4.16
C ALA A 356 -8.20 0.56 3.14
N GLY A 357 -9.42 0.82 3.60
CA GLY A 357 -10.63 0.91 2.77
C GLY A 357 -10.85 2.25 2.08
N LEU A 358 -9.97 3.24 2.29
CA LEU A 358 -9.99 4.48 1.52
C LEU A 358 -9.68 4.18 0.04
N ASP A 359 -10.53 4.66 -0.85
CA ASP A 359 -10.59 4.31 -2.27
C ASP A 359 -10.25 5.48 -3.20
N GLY A 360 -9.73 6.60 -2.70
CA GLY A 360 -9.46 7.80 -3.48
C GLY A 360 -8.48 7.57 -4.63
N SER A 361 -7.35 6.91 -4.39
CA SER A 361 -6.38 6.65 -5.46
C SER A 361 -6.95 5.76 -6.57
N THR A 362 -7.85 4.82 -6.22
CA THR A 362 -8.56 4.00 -7.22
C THR A 362 -9.56 4.85 -8.00
N ASN A 363 -10.29 5.75 -7.33
CA ASN A 363 -11.21 6.68 -7.99
C ASN A 363 -10.47 7.61 -8.96
N LEU A 364 -9.29 8.10 -8.58
CA LEU A 364 -8.44 8.92 -9.44
C LEU A 364 -7.96 8.16 -10.68
N ASP A 365 -7.49 6.93 -10.54
CA ASP A 365 -7.08 6.11 -11.69
C ASP A 365 -8.24 5.78 -12.64
N ASN A 366 -9.42 5.50 -12.08
CA ASN A 366 -10.64 5.30 -12.86
C ASN A 366 -11.05 6.59 -13.60
N ALA A 367 -10.97 7.74 -12.94
CA ALA A 367 -11.26 9.04 -13.56
C ALA A 367 -10.29 9.33 -14.70
N ARG A 368 -8.98 9.09 -14.52
CA ARG A 368 -7.96 9.24 -15.57
C ARG A 368 -8.28 8.36 -16.78
N THR A 369 -8.63 7.10 -16.54
CA THR A 369 -8.99 6.16 -17.60
C THR A 369 -10.23 6.65 -18.38
N ALA A 370 -11.30 7.00 -17.66
CA ALA A 370 -12.52 7.51 -18.27
C ALA A 370 -12.30 8.81 -19.07
N ALA A 371 -11.48 9.73 -18.55
CA ALA A 371 -11.15 10.98 -19.22
C ALA A 371 -10.34 10.74 -20.50
N LYS A 372 -9.35 9.83 -20.49
CA LYS A 372 -8.60 9.45 -21.69
C LYS A 372 -9.51 8.83 -22.76
N ASP A 373 -10.43 7.95 -22.35
CA ASP A 373 -11.42 7.35 -23.25
C ASP A 373 -12.37 8.41 -23.84
N ALA A 374 -12.74 9.43 -23.06
CA ALA A 374 -13.53 10.56 -23.54
C ALA A 374 -12.74 11.43 -24.54
N ILE A 375 -11.46 11.72 -24.25
CA ILE A 375 -10.56 12.46 -25.15
C ILE A 375 -10.36 11.70 -26.47
N ASP A 376 -10.28 10.38 -26.44
CA ASP A 376 -10.16 9.56 -27.65
C ASP A 376 -11.37 9.71 -28.58
N LYS A 377 -12.56 9.95 -28.03
CA LYS A 377 -13.81 10.14 -28.77
C LYS A 377 -13.99 11.56 -29.32
N LEU A 378 -13.15 12.52 -28.95
CA LEU A 378 -13.17 13.87 -29.53
C LEU A 378 -12.77 13.80 -31.02
N GLU A 379 -13.58 14.37 -31.91
CA GLU A 379 -13.46 14.13 -33.36
C GLU A 379 -12.58 15.15 -34.10
N ASN A 380 -12.37 16.33 -33.51
CA ASN A 380 -11.78 17.48 -34.20
C ASN A 380 -10.35 17.76 -33.76
N LEU A 381 -9.91 17.28 -32.60
CA LEU A 381 -8.52 17.39 -32.15
C LEU A 381 -7.55 16.62 -33.08
N ASN A 382 -6.43 17.27 -33.40
CA ASN A 382 -5.30 16.59 -34.05
C ASN A 382 -4.57 15.65 -33.07
N ASP A 383 -3.66 14.80 -33.59
CA ASP A 383 -2.97 13.79 -32.78
C ASP A 383 -2.10 14.42 -31.68
N ALA A 384 -1.43 15.53 -31.97
CA ALA A 384 -0.59 16.24 -31.01
C ALA A 384 -1.41 16.83 -29.84
N GLN A 385 -2.56 17.43 -30.13
CA GLN A 385 -3.49 17.96 -29.13
C GLN A 385 -4.11 16.84 -28.27
N LYS A 386 -4.52 15.72 -28.88
CA LYS A 386 -5.01 14.55 -28.11
C LYS A 386 -3.92 14.01 -27.19
N ALA A 387 -2.69 13.88 -27.68
CA ALA A 387 -1.56 13.41 -26.87
C ALA A 387 -1.31 14.33 -25.67
N ALA A 388 -1.25 15.65 -25.90
CA ALA A 388 -1.06 16.63 -24.83
C ALA A 388 -2.22 16.64 -23.83
N ALA A 389 -3.46 16.49 -24.28
CA ALA A 389 -4.63 16.38 -23.41
C ALA A 389 -4.57 15.12 -22.52
N LYS A 390 -4.15 13.97 -23.06
CA LYS A 390 -3.96 12.75 -22.25
C LYS A 390 -2.80 12.90 -21.26
N GLU A 391 -1.72 13.58 -21.65
CA GLU A 391 -0.61 13.87 -20.74
C GLU A 391 -1.03 14.80 -19.59
N ALA A 392 -1.91 15.78 -19.85
CA ALA A 392 -2.51 16.62 -18.82
C ALA A 392 -3.36 15.80 -17.83
N VAL A 393 -4.13 14.82 -18.33
CA VAL A 393 -4.85 13.86 -17.48
C VAL A 393 -3.90 12.99 -16.64
N ASP A 394 -2.77 12.57 -17.20
CA ASP A 394 -1.76 11.80 -16.46
C ASP A 394 -1.09 12.60 -15.33
N LYS A 395 -0.90 13.91 -15.54
CA LYS A 395 -0.32 14.82 -14.53
C LYS A 395 -1.31 15.29 -13.46
N ALA A 396 -2.61 15.05 -13.66
CA ALA A 396 -3.64 15.46 -12.72
C ALA A 396 -3.45 14.76 -11.37
N SER A 397 -3.48 15.52 -10.27
CA SER A 397 -3.27 15.03 -8.90
C SER A 397 -4.55 14.67 -8.15
N SER A 398 -5.71 14.98 -8.73
CA SER A 398 -7.02 14.71 -8.14
C SER A 398 -8.08 14.47 -9.23
N VAL A 399 -9.22 13.90 -8.84
CA VAL A 399 -10.37 13.69 -9.72
C VAL A 399 -10.89 15.02 -10.28
N ALA A 400 -10.80 16.10 -9.50
CA ALA A 400 -11.16 17.45 -9.94
C ALA A 400 -10.21 17.98 -11.02
N ASP A 401 -8.90 17.75 -10.87
CA ASP A 401 -7.90 18.12 -11.87
C ASP A 401 -8.11 17.33 -13.18
N VAL A 402 -8.42 16.04 -13.09
CA VAL A 402 -8.76 15.20 -14.25
C VAL A 402 -9.98 15.76 -14.98
N THR A 403 -11.03 16.12 -14.23
CA THR A 403 -12.25 16.72 -14.79
C THR A 403 -11.94 18.05 -15.50
N THR A 404 -11.06 18.86 -14.91
CA THR A 404 -10.60 20.12 -15.52
C THR A 404 -9.84 19.87 -16.81
N ALA A 405 -8.89 18.92 -16.83
CA ALA A 405 -8.12 18.57 -18.03
C ALA A 405 -9.02 18.04 -19.16
N GLN A 406 -9.99 17.18 -18.84
CA GLN A 406 -10.99 16.71 -19.82
C GLN A 406 -11.85 17.86 -20.35
N GLY A 407 -12.25 18.80 -19.48
CA GLY A 407 -12.99 19.99 -19.86
C GLY A 407 -12.22 20.89 -20.82
N THR A 408 -10.92 21.11 -20.56
CA THR A 408 -10.03 21.86 -21.47
C THR A 408 -9.92 21.20 -22.84
N ALA A 409 -9.77 19.87 -22.88
CA ALA A 409 -9.71 19.13 -24.15
C ALA A 409 -11.02 19.23 -24.94
N THR A 410 -12.17 19.16 -24.26
CA THR A 410 -13.50 19.31 -24.87
C THR A 410 -13.73 20.72 -25.41
N GLY A 411 -13.27 21.75 -24.70
CA GLY A 411 -13.30 23.13 -25.16
C GLY A 411 -12.45 23.33 -26.42
N LEU A 412 -11.23 22.80 -26.42
CA LEU A 412 -10.34 22.84 -27.60
C LEU A 412 -10.95 22.10 -28.80
N ASP A 413 -11.60 20.96 -28.59
CA ASP A 413 -12.29 20.23 -29.67
C ASP A 413 -13.41 21.07 -30.32
N THR A 414 -14.12 21.84 -29.52
CA THR A 414 -15.15 22.77 -30.00
C THR A 414 -14.54 23.87 -30.86
N ASP A 415 -13.44 24.48 -30.43
CA ASP A 415 -12.74 25.51 -31.19
C ASP A 415 -12.16 24.94 -32.50
N MET A 416 -11.61 23.72 -32.46
CA MET A 416 -11.13 23.02 -33.66
C MET A 416 -12.27 22.71 -34.65
N SER A 417 -13.46 22.37 -34.15
CA SER A 417 -14.66 22.21 -34.99
C SER A 417 -15.05 23.51 -35.69
N ASN A 418 -15.02 24.64 -34.99
CA ASN A 418 -15.31 25.95 -35.58
C ASN A 418 -14.28 26.32 -36.65
N LEU A 419 -12.98 26.15 -36.36
CA LEU A 419 -11.91 26.34 -37.34
C LEU A 419 -12.10 25.45 -38.58
N LYS A 420 -12.47 24.18 -38.39
CA LYS A 420 -12.78 23.24 -39.47
C LYS A 420 -13.93 23.72 -40.35
N ASN A 421 -15.00 24.23 -39.75
CA ASN A 421 -16.13 24.79 -40.48
C ASN A 421 -15.72 26.03 -41.29
N ALA A 422 -14.93 26.94 -40.71
CA ALA A 422 -14.42 28.12 -41.38
C ALA A 422 -13.51 27.74 -42.58
N ALA A 423 -12.62 26.77 -42.41
CA ALA A 423 -11.74 26.28 -43.46
C ALA A 423 -12.51 25.55 -44.58
N ASN A 424 -13.53 24.75 -44.24
CA ASN A 424 -14.36 24.05 -45.23
C ASN A 424 -15.21 25.00 -46.09
N ALA A 425 -15.59 26.17 -45.56
CA ALA A 425 -16.30 27.18 -46.34
C ALA A 425 -15.44 27.83 -47.44
N ALA A 426 -14.11 27.60 -47.44
CA ALA A 426 -13.18 28.29 -48.33
C ALA A 426 -13.48 28.06 -49.82
N GLU A 427 -13.84 26.84 -50.22
CA GLU A 427 -14.09 26.55 -51.64
C GLU A 427 -15.31 27.32 -52.18
N SER A 428 -16.34 27.47 -51.36
CA SER A 428 -17.51 28.30 -51.70
C SER A 428 -17.09 29.75 -51.89
N VAL A 429 -16.30 30.31 -50.96
CA VAL A 429 -15.83 31.70 -51.03
C VAL A 429 -14.95 31.93 -52.26
N LYS A 430 -14.08 30.97 -52.63
CA LYS A 430 -13.22 31.07 -53.82
C LYS A 430 -13.99 31.10 -55.14
N SER A 431 -15.23 30.63 -55.15
CA SER A 431 -16.12 30.70 -56.31
C SER A 431 -16.93 32.00 -56.41
N GLU A 432 -16.94 32.81 -55.35
CA GLU A 432 -17.68 34.08 -55.31
C GLU A 432 -16.96 35.16 -56.14
N VAL A 433 -17.74 36.04 -56.77
CA VAL A 433 -17.24 37.21 -57.53
C VAL A 433 -16.30 38.06 -56.66
N ASN A 434 -16.63 38.19 -55.38
CA ASN A 434 -15.83 38.95 -54.43
C ASN A 434 -14.42 38.39 -54.25
N TYR A 435 -14.20 37.08 -54.42
CA TYR A 435 -12.86 36.49 -54.44
C TYR A 435 -12.25 36.50 -55.85
N THR A 436 -12.99 36.05 -56.87
CA THR A 436 -12.42 35.86 -58.22
C THR A 436 -11.92 37.17 -58.84
N ASN A 437 -12.58 38.28 -58.51
CA ASN A 437 -12.22 39.62 -59.00
C ASN A 437 -11.43 40.45 -57.98
N ALA A 438 -11.14 39.93 -56.78
CA ALA A 438 -10.38 40.65 -55.77
C ALA A 438 -8.93 40.91 -56.21
N ASP A 439 -8.25 41.80 -55.49
CA ASP A 439 -6.82 42.00 -55.64
C ASP A 439 -6.03 40.74 -55.27
N GLU A 440 -4.93 40.50 -55.98
CA GLU A 440 -4.10 39.31 -55.77
C GLU A 440 -3.55 39.22 -54.34
N ASP A 441 -3.21 40.36 -53.72
CA ASP A 441 -2.78 40.40 -52.32
C ASP A 441 -3.89 39.99 -51.34
N ALA A 442 -5.15 40.38 -51.62
CA ALA A 442 -6.30 40.00 -50.80
C ALA A 442 -6.63 38.52 -50.95
N LYS A 443 -6.57 37.98 -52.18
CA LYS A 443 -6.71 36.54 -52.46
C LYS A 443 -5.61 35.74 -51.75
N ALA A 444 -4.36 36.15 -51.91
CA ALA A 444 -3.21 35.51 -51.27
C ALA A 444 -3.32 35.52 -49.74
N ALA A 445 -3.81 36.62 -49.14
CA ALA A 445 -4.04 36.69 -47.69
C ALA A 445 -5.14 35.72 -47.25
N TYR A 446 -6.24 35.61 -47.99
CA TYR A 446 -7.31 34.64 -47.70
C TYR A 446 -6.83 33.20 -47.85
N ASP A 447 -6.15 32.89 -48.96
CA ASP A 447 -5.59 31.56 -49.22
C ASP A 447 -4.57 31.15 -48.16
N LYS A 448 -3.74 32.09 -47.72
CA LYS A 448 -2.77 31.84 -46.65
C LYS A 448 -3.48 31.56 -45.32
N ALA A 449 -4.47 32.35 -44.93
CA ALA A 449 -5.21 32.12 -43.69
C ALA A 449 -5.91 30.76 -43.67
N VAL A 450 -6.48 30.35 -44.81
CA VAL A 450 -7.08 29.02 -44.97
C VAL A 450 -6.03 27.91 -44.91
N ALA A 451 -4.87 28.09 -45.54
CA ALA A 451 -3.77 27.12 -45.51
C ALA A 451 -3.17 26.97 -44.10
N ASP A 452 -2.98 28.07 -43.37
CA ASP A 452 -2.52 28.06 -41.98
C ASP A 452 -3.51 27.29 -41.09
N ALA A 453 -4.82 27.53 -41.25
CA ALA A 453 -5.86 26.79 -40.54
C ALA A 453 -5.88 25.30 -40.89
N GLN A 454 -5.70 24.95 -42.16
CA GLN A 454 -5.61 23.56 -42.61
C GLN A 454 -4.39 22.84 -42.01
N ALA A 455 -3.26 23.54 -41.83
CA ALA A 455 -2.09 22.98 -41.17
C ALA A 455 -2.37 22.64 -39.69
N ILE A 456 -3.14 23.48 -38.97
CA ILE A 456 -3.56 23.21 -37.58
C ILE A 456 -4.53 22.02 -37.53
N LEU A 457 -5.47 21.95 -38.48
CA LEU A 457 -6.49 20.90 -38.59
C LEU A 457 -5.96 19.55 -39.06
N ASP A 458 -4.76 19.51 -39.64
CA ASP A 458 -4.19 18.26 -40.15
C ASP A 458 -4.04 17.25 -39.00
N LYS A 459 -4.64 16.07 -39.20
CA LYS A 459 -4.78 15.10 -38.11
C LYS A 459 -3.42 14.61 -37.58
N ALA A 460 -2.47 14.36 -38.46
CA ALA A 460 -1.21 13.69 -38.13
C ALA A 460 -0.05 14.67 -37.94
N SER A 461 -0.04 15.77 -38.67
CA SER A 461 1.04 16.77 -38.70
C SER A 461 0.70 18.09 -38.04
N GLY A 462 -0.57 18.29 -37.63
CA GLY A 462 -0.98 19.45 -36.85
C GLY A 462 -0.20 19.56 -35.54
N THR A 463 0.18 20.79 -35.20
CA THR A 463 0.88 21.11 -33.95
C THR A 463 -0.09 21.12 -32.77
N ASN A 464 0.45 21.02 -31.55
CA ASN A 464 -0.33 21.15 -30.31
C ASN A 464 -0.69 22.63 -30.04
N GLU A 465 -1.55 23.21 -30.88
CA GLU A 465 -2.05 24.56 -30.68
C GLU A 465 -3.11 24.59 -29.57
N ASP A 466 -3.07 25.64 -28.75
CA ASP A 466 -4.07 25.87 -27.71
C ASP A 466 -5.34 26.57 -28.24
N SER A 467 -6.33 26.73 -27.38
CA SER A 467 -7.63 27.34 -27.72
C SER A 467 -7.48 28.77 -28.27
N ALA A 468 -6.52 29.55 -27.76
CA ALA A 468 -6.32 30.92 -28.21
C ALA A 468 -5.72 30.96 -29.62
N ALA A 469 -4.74 30.11 -29.91
CA ALA A 469 -4.13 29.98 -31.23
C ALA A 469 -5.15 29.48 -32.27
N VAL A 470 -5.97 28.49 -31.93
CA VAL A 470 -7.04 27.97 -32.81
C VAL A 470 -8.06 29.07 -33.14
N LYS A 471 -8.52 29.84 -32.14
CA LYS A 471 -9.42 30.99 -32.35
C LYS A 471 -8.78 32.09 -33.19
N ALA A 472 -7.50 32.38 -32.97
CA ALA A 472 -6.79 33.36 -33.78
C ALA A 472 -6.71 32.96 -35.25
N ALA A 473 -6.54 31.66 -35.56
CA ALA A 473 -6.58 31.16 -36.93
C ALA A 473 -7.98 31.27 -37.55
N GLU A 474 -9.04 30.99 -36.78
CA GLU A 474 -10.43 31.17 -37.21
C GLU A 474 -10.71 32.65 -37.54
N GLU A 475 -10.33 33.56 -36.64
CA GLU A 475 -10.43 35.00 -36.82
C GLU A 475 -9.61 35.50 -38.02
N ALA A 476 -8.45 34.90 -38.29
CA ALA A 476 -7.62 35.24 -39.46
C ALA A 476 -8.35 34.94 -40.78
N ILE A 477 -9.05 33.79 -40.87
CA ILE A 477 -9.90 33.47 -42.03
C ILE A 477 -11.01 34.52 -42.17
N ALA A 478 -11.72 34.81 -41.08
CA ALA A 478 -12.82 35.78 -41.09
C ALA A 478 -12.34 37.18 -41.53
N ASN A 479 -11.23 37.65 -40.99
CA ASN A 479 -10.64 38.95 -41.31
C ASN A 479 -10.07 39.02 -42.73
N ALA A 480 -9.52 37.92 -43.26
CA ALA A 480 -9.06 37.89 -44.64
C ALA A 480 -10.25 37.85 -45.62
N LYS A 481 -11.33 37.14 -45.26
CA LYS A 481 -12.57 37.11 -46.05
C LYS A 481 -13.19 38.51 -46.21
N THR A 482 -13.21 39.32 -45.15
CA THR A 482 -13.76 40.69 -45.20
C THR A 482 -12.91 41.66 -46.01
N LYS A 483 -11.64 41.33 -46.29
CA LYS A 483 -10.74 42.13 -47.13
C LYS A 483 -10.84 41.81 -48.62
N LEU A 484 -11.57 40.75 -49.00
CA LEU A 484 -11.89 40.47 -50.39
C LEU A 484 -12.74 41.62 -50.95
N ASN A 485 -12.32 42.17 -52.09
CA ASN A 485 -12.81 43.43 -52.64
C ASN A 485 -13.23 43.32 -54.12
N GLY A 486 -13.47 42.11 -54.62
CA GLY A 486 -13.82 41.87 -56.02
C GLY A 486 -15.17 42.47 -56.42
N ASP A 487 -16.15 42.48 -55.52
CA ASP A 487 -17.47 43.07 -55.78
C ASP A 487 -17.37 44.60 -55.92
N ASP A 488 -16.69 45.25 -54.98
CA ASP A 488 -16.46 46.70 -54.99
C ASP A 488 -15.67 47.12 -56.23
N LYS A 489 -14.66 46.34 -56.62
CA LYS A 489 -13.83 46.61 -57.79
C LYS A 489 -14.65 46.51 -59.08
N LEU A 490 -15.47 45.48 -59.23
CA LEU A 490 -16.36 45.32 -60.37
C LEU A 490 -17.39 46.47 -60.44
N ALA A 491 -18.01 46.81 -59.31
CA ALA A 491 -18.98 47.90 -59.23
C ALA A 491 -18.37 49.27 -59.59
N ASN A 492 -17.17 49.56 -59.08
CA ASN A 492 -16.46 50.79 -59.39
C ASN A 492 -16.10 50.87 -60.88
N GLN A 493 -15.58 49.79 -61.47
CA GLN A 493 -15.29 49.78 -62.90
C GLN A 493 -16.52 49.93 -63.79
N LYS A 494 -17.65 49.31 -63.43
CA LYS A 494 -18.92 49.51 -64.14
C LYS A 494 -19.33 50.97 -64.13
N THR A 495 -19.27 51.60 -62.95
CA THR A 495 -19.60 53.02 -62.77
C THR A 495 -18.72 53.91 -63.66
N VAL A 496 -17.39 53.72 -63.59
CA VAL A 496 -16.44 54.47 -64.43
C VAL A 496 -16.67 54.24 -65.92
N ALA A 497 -16.90 53.00 -66.35
CA ALA A 497 -17.15 52.70 -67.76
C ALA A 497 -18.44 53.34 -68.27
N GLN A 498 -19.52 53.32 -67.47
CA GLN A 498 -20.78 53.97 -67.80
C GLN A 498 -20.64 55.50 -67.89
N GLU A 499 -19.90 56.12 -66.97
CA GLU A 499 -19.60 57.54 -67.04
C GLU A 499 -18.86 57.90 -68.34
N VAL A 500 -17.84 57.11 -68.71
CA VAL A 500 -17.09 57.33 -69.95
C VAL A 500 -17.99 57.12 -71.18
N ILE A 501 -18.78 56.04 -71.24
CA ILE A 501 -19.70 55.76 -72.36
C ILE A 501 -20.71 56.90 -72.53
N ASN A 502 -21.28 57.40 -71.44
CA ASN A 502 -22.24 58.50 -71.48
C ASN A 502 -21.59 59.81 -71.95
N GLY A 503 -20.30 60.01 -71.66
CA GLY A 503 -19.50 61.13 -72.11
C GLY A 503 -18.99 61.05 -73.57
N LEU A 504 -19.11 59.91 -74.25
CA LEU A 504 -18.73 59.78 -75.66
C LEU A 504 -19.62 60.67 -76.54
N GLU A 505 -19.02 61.59 -77.30
CA GLU A 505 -19.73 62.67 -77.99
C GLU A 505 -20.45 62.21 -79.27
N ASN A 506 -19.97 61.13 -79.89
CA ASN A 506 -20.42 60.69 -81.20
C ASN A 506 -21.43 59.52 -81.13
N LEU A 507 -21.54 58.81 -80.02
CA LEU A 507 -22.59 57.80 -79.87
C LEU A 507 -23.99 58.43 -79.77
N ASN A 508 -24.98 57.79 -80.38
CA ASN A 508 -26.40 58.14 -80.17
C ASN A 508 -26.94 57.52 -78.88
N ASP A 509 -28.14 57.92 -78.44
CA ASP A 509 -28.71 57.49 -77.16
C ASP A 509 -28.97 55.96 -77.11
N ALA A 510 -29.34 55.34 -78.25
CA ALA A 510 -29.58 53.90 -78.34
C ALA A 510 -28.29 53.08 -78.18
N GLN A 511 -27.20 53.50 -78.85
CA GLN A 511 -25.87 52.89 -78.71
C GLN A 511 -25.35 53.02 -77.28
N LYS A 512 -25.48 54.21 -76.66
CA LYS A 512 -25.09 54.42 -75.26
C LYS A 512 -25.85 53.49 -74.32
N ALA A 513 -27.17 53.38 -74.49
CA ALA A 513 -27.99 52.49 -73.69
C ALA A 513 -27.60 51.01 -73.85
N ALA A 514 -27.31 50.58 -75.08
CA ALA A 514 -26.85 49.22 -75.36
C ALA A 514 -25.51 48.91 -74.69
N PHE A 515 -24.52 49.81 -74.81
CA PHE A 515 -23.22 49.63 -74.16
C PHE A 515 -23.32 49.67 -72.63
N ASN A 516 -24.11 50.58 -72.05
CA ASN A 516 -24.32 50.62 -70.59
C ASN A 516 -24.95 49.31 -70.08
N LYS A 517 -25.91 48.74 -70.81
CA LYS A 517 -26.49 47.43 -70.49
C LYS A 517 -25.47 46.30 -70.57
N ASN A 518 -24.57 46.34 -71.54
CA ASN A 518 -23.49 45.36 -71.65
C ASN A 518 -22.50 45.50 -70.48
N VAL A 519 -22.21 46.72 -70.03
CA VAL A 519 -21.43 46.98 -68.82
C VAL A 519 -22.14 46.41 -67.58
N ASP A 520 -23.45 46.64 -67.43
CA ASP A 520 -24.22 46.08 -66.30
C ASP A 520 -24.17 44.55 -66.26
N ASN A 521 -24.20 43.90 -67.42
CA ASN A 521 -24.16 42.44 -67.55
C ASN A 521 -22.75 41.85 -67.39
N ALA A 522 -21.69 42.66 -67.41
CA ALA A 522 -20.33 42.17 -67.27
C ALA A 522 -20.11 41.57 -65.87
N THR A 523 -19.52 40.37 -65.82
CA THR A 523 -19.24 39.66 -64.56
C THR A 523 -17.79 39.78 -64.12
N THR A 524 -16.93 40.36 -64.96
CA THR A 524 -15.50 40.56 -64.67
C THR A 524 -15.03 41.95 -65.09
N PRO A 525 -13.97 42.46 -64.44
CA PRO A 525 -13.24 43.65 -64.87
C PRO A 525 -12.90 43.72 -66.36
N GLN A 526 -12.40 42.60 -66.90
CA GLN A 526 -11.95 42.53 -68.29
C GLN A 526 -13.10 42.66 -69.28
N LEU A 527 -14.28 42.12 -68.94
CA LEU A 527 -15.48 42.29 -69.76
C LEU A 527 -15.96 43.75 -69.75
N VAL A 528 -15.88 44.45 -68.61
CA VAL A 528 -16.20 45.89 -68.55
C VAL A 528 -15.25 46.69 -69.44
N GLU A 529 -13.94 46.42 -69.37
CA GLU A 529 -12.94 47.08 -70.21
C GLU A 529 -13.15 46.79 -71.70
N GLN A 530 -13.51 45.56 -72.06
CA GLN A 530 -13.82 45.18 -73.44
C GLN A 530 -15.02 45.98 -73.98
N VAL A 531 -16.12 46.02 -73.24
CA VAL A 531 -17.33 46.78 -73.64
C VAL A 531 -16.99 48.27 -73.80
N LEU A 532 -16.17 48.83 -72.91
CA LEU A 532 -15.72 50.22 -73.00
C LEU A 532 -14.85 50.47 -74.25
N ALA A 533 -13.96 49.54 -74.60
CA ALA A 533 -13.13 49.64 -75.80
C ALA A 533 -13.96 49.54 -77.09
N GLU A 534 -14.96 48.65 -77.11
CA GLU A 534 -15.92 48.54 -78.21
C GLU A 534 -16.73 49.84 -78.38
N ALA A 535 -17.22 50.41 -77.28
CA ALA A 535 -17.94 51.69 -77.29
C ALA A 535 -17.09 52.82 -77.88
N LYS A 536 -15.82 52.95 -77.45
CA LYS A 536 -14.87 53.93 -78.00
C LYS A 536 -14.60 53.74 -79.50
N THR A 537 -14.58 52.49 -79.96
CA THR A 537 -14.34 52.17 -81.37
C THR A 537 -15.55 52.54 -82.23
N VAL A 538 -16.77 52.27 -81.75
CA VAL A 538 -18.01 52.71 -82.43
C VAL A 538 -18.13 54.23 -82.41
N ASP A 539 -17.75 54.89 -81.32
CA ASP A 539 -17.72 56.36 -81.24
C ASP A 539 -16.82 56.97 -82.33
N ALA A 540 -15.61 56.43 -82.50
CA ALA A 540 -14.70 56.87 -83.55
C ALA A 540 -15.28 56.65 -84.97
N ALA A 541 -15.95 55.53 -85.22
CA ALA A 541 -16.63 55.28 -86.49
C ALA A 541 -17.79 56.24 -86.72
N MET A 542 -18.57 56.54 -85.68
CA MET A 542 -19.66 57.52 -85.71
C MET A 542 -19.13 58.95 -85.96
N ALA A 543 -17.95 59.28 -85.44
CA ALA A 543 -17.27 60.54 -85.74
C ALA A 543 -16.92 60.64 -87.23
N GLN A 544 -16.38 59.57 -87.82
CA GLN A 544 -16.12 59.51 -89.26
C GLN A 544 -17.41 59.64 -90.10
N LEU A 545 -18.51 59.01 -89.66
CA LEU A 545 -19.80 59.13 -90.33
C LEU A 545 -20.31 60.59 -90.29
N ARG A 546 -20.21 61.25 -89.13
CA ARG A 546 -20.53 62.68 -89.01
C ARG A 546 -19.65 63.54 -89.92
N GLN A 547 -18.37 63.22 -90.07
CA GLN A 547 -17.48 63.93 -90.98
C GLN A 547 -17.92 63.80 -92.43
N GLU A 548 -18.27 62.60 -92.90
CA GLU A 548 -18.77 62.41 -94.28
C GLU A 548 -20.11 63.15 -94.51
N ILE A 549 -21.00 63.16 -93.52
CA ILE A 549 -22.24 63.96 -93.57
C ILE A 549 -21.91 65.46 -93.64
N ALA A 550 -20.98 65.96 -92.83
CA ALA A 550 -20.59 67.37 -92.84
C ALA A 550 -19.94 67.81 -94.16
N LEU A 551 -19.20 66.92 -94.82
CA LEU A 551 -18.65 67.15 -96.16
C LEU A 551 -19.74 67.17 -97.24
N SER A 552 -20.95 66.68 -96.95
CA SER A 552 -22.01 66.55 -97.95
C SER A 552 -22.44 67.90 -98.54
N ASP A 553 -22.54 68.96 -97.74
CA ASP A 553 -22.90 70.30 -98.23
C ASP A 553 -21.88 70.83 -99.24
N GLN A 554 -20.59 70.60 -98.97
CA GLN A 554 -19.52 70.97 -99.90
C GLN A 554 -19.64 70.20 -101.21
N ILE A 555 -19.89 68.90 -101.13
CA ILE A 555 -20.02 68.01 -102.29
C ILE A 555 -21.25 68.39 -103.12
N LYS A 556 -22.40 68.66 -102.48
CA LYS A 556 -23.64 69.05 -103.15
C LYS A 556 -23.54 70.37 -103.90
N GLY A 557 -22.62 71.26 -103.49
CA GLY A 557 -22.30 72.50 -104.18
C GLY A 557 -21.38 72.36 -105.40
N THR A 558 -20.77 71.19 -105.62
CA THR A 558 -19.86 70.96 -106.76
C THR A 558 -20.60 70.60 -108.04
N SER A 559 -20.01 70.91 -109.20
CA SER A 559 -20.45 70.43 -110.52
C SER A 559 -20.51 68.90 -110.60
N LYS A 560 -19.60 68.22 -109.89
CA LYS A 560 -19.57 66.76 -109.76
C LYS A 560 -20.88 66.20 -109.20
N TYR A 561 -21.54 66.91 -108.30
CA TYR A 561 -22.87 66.54 -107.81
C TYR A 561 -24.01 67.18 -108.62
N THR A 562 -23.95 68.47 -108.96
CA THR A 562 -25.07 69.16 -109.63
C THR A 562 -25.32 68.67 -111.05
N ASN A 563 -24.31 68.11 -111.73
CA ASN A 563 -24.44 67.54 -113.07
C ASN A 563 -24.42 65.99 -113.09
N ALA A 564 -24.32 65.32 -111.95
CA ALA A 564 -24.35 63.86 -111.90
C ALA A 564 -25.70 63.29 -112.37
N SER A 565 -25.70 62.05 -112.85
CA SER A 565 -26.91 61.32 -113.21
C SER A 565 -27.88 61.21 -112.04
N THR A 566 -29.18 61.23 -112.35
CA THR A 566 -30.25 61.27 -111.35
C THR A 566 -30.19 60.08 -110.39
N ASP A 567 -29.82 58.90 -110.89
CA ASP A 567 -29.68 57.67 -110.09
C ASP A 567 -28.51 57.76 -109.09
N LEU A 568 -27.36 58.28 -109.51
CA LEU A 568 -26.19 58.41 -108.63
C LEU A 568 -26.39 59.48 -107.56
N LYS A 569 -27.06 60.59 -107.89
CA LYS A 569 -27.49 61.58 -106.90
C LYS A 569 -28.45 60.97 -105.89
N GLY A 570 -29.49 60.27 -106.36
CA GLY A 570 -30.49 59.64 -105.50
C GLY A 570 -29.87 58.63 -104.54
N LYS A 571 -28.91 57.81 -105.01
CA LYS A 571 -28.15 56.89 -104.14
C LYS A 571 -27.36 57.63 -103.05
N TYR A 572 -26.63 58.69 -103.42
CA TYR A 572 -25.86 59.48 -102.46
C TYR A 572 -26.76 60.20 -101.44
N ASP A 573 -27.86 60.80 -101.89
CA ASP A 573 -28.85 61.46 -101.02
C ASP A 573 -29.55 60.49 -100.06
N ASN A 574 -29.91 59.30 -100.54
CA ASN A 574 -30.52 58.26 -99.69
C ASN A 574 -29.54 57.78 -98.61
N LEU A 575 -28.27 57.54 -98.97
CA LEU A 575 -27.25 57.16 -98.00
C LEU A 575 -26.99 58.27 -96.97
N LEU A 576 -27.02 59.54 -97.40
CA LEU A 576 -26.93 60.68 -96.48
C LEU A 576 -28.12 60.77 -95.54
N ALA A 577 -29.34 60.48 -96.01
CA ALA A 577 -30.54 60.47 -95.17
C ALA A 577 -30.45 59.36 -94.10
N VAL A 578 -30.05 58.15 -94.51
CA VAL A 578 -29.81 57.02 -93.58
C VAL A 578 -28.72 57.37 -92.56
N ALA A 579 -27.62 57.97 -93.01
CA ALA A 579 -26.53 58.39 -92.14
C ALA A 579 -26.95 59.51 -91.18
N ALA A 580 -27.73 60.50 -91.64
CA ALA A 580 -28.26 61.57 -90.81
C ALA A 580 -29.21 61.04 -89.72
N GLU A 581 -30.06 60.06 -90.05
CA GLU A 581 -30.95 59.41 -89.09
C GLU A 581 -30.17 58.61 -88.05
N LEU A 582 -29.12 57.89 -88.47
CA LEU A 582 -28.27 57.12 -87.57
C LEU A 582 -27.47 57.98 -86.58
N VAL A 583 -26.88 59.10 -87.04
CA VAL A 583 -26.10 60.01 -86.16
C VAL A 583 -26.98 60.93 -85.31
N SER A 584 -28.28 60.98 -85.59
CA SER A 584 -29.23 61.73 -84.80
C SER A 584 -29.25 61.22 -83.36
N LYS A 585 -29.61 62.09 -82.42
CA LYS A 585 -29.66 61.73 -80.99
C LYS A 585 -30.53 60.49 -80.72
N ASN A 586 -31.63 60.36 -81.46
CA ASN A 586 -32.59 59.24 -81.38
C ASN A 586 -32.36 58.18 -82.46
N GLY A 587 -31.14 58.07 -82.98
CA GLY A 587 -30.76 57.05 -83.96
C GLY A 587 -30.89 55.62 -83.41
N ILE A 588 -30.76 54.64 -84.29
CA ILE A 588 -30.81 53.21 -83.92
C ILE A 588 -29.49 52.73 -83.29
N ASP A 589 -29.54 51.62 -82.57
CA ASP A 589 -28.36 50.91 -82.09
C ASP A 589 -27.68 50.17 -83.26
N ALA A 590 -26.73 50.84 -83.92
CA ALA A 590 -25.92 50.25 -84.98
C ALA A 590 -24.54 49.83 -84.44
N ASN A 591 -24.12 48.62 -84.80
CA ASN A 591 -22.81 48.10 -84.44
C ASN A 591 -21.68 48.70 -85.31
N LEU A 592 -20.43 48.40 -84.95
CA LEU A 592 -19.25 48.91 -85.65
C LEU A 592 -19.27 48.65 -87.16
N ALA A 593 -19.62 47.43 -87.57
CA ALA A 593 -19.63 47.04 -88.97
C ALA A 593 -20.66 47.86 -89.76
N THR A 594 -21.88 48.00 -89.23
CA THR A 594 -22.93 48.80 -89.86
C THR A 594 -22.53 50.27 -90.02
N VAL A 595 -21.90 50.86 -89.00
CA VAL A 595 -21.42 52.25 -89.08
C VAL A 595 -20.31 52.38 -90.13
N GLN A 596 -19.34 51.45 -90.14
CA GLN A 596 -18.23 51.46 -91.09
C GLN A 596 -18.67 51.22 -92.53
N ASP A 597 -19.62 50.30 -92.75
CA ASP A 597 -20.20 50.03 -94.06
C ASP A 597 -20.88 51.29 -94.59
N LEU A 598 -21.67 51.97 -93.76
CA LEU A 598 -22.32 53.22 -94.15
C LEU A 598 -21.32 54.34 -94.48
N VAL A 599 -20.22 54.45 -93.71
CA VAL A 599 -19.10 55.36 -94.04
C VAL A 599 -18.48 55.02 -95.40
N ASN A 600 -18.22 53.75 -95.66
CA ASN A 600 -17.60 53.29 -96.91
C ASN A 600 -18.53 53.44 -98.11
N GLU A 601 -19.81 53.15 -97.95
CA GLU A 601 -20.84 53.34 -98.97
C GLU A 601 -21.01 54.82 -99.31
N LEU A 602 -21.01 55.71 -98.32
CA LEU A 602 -21.03 57.16 -98.55
C LEU A 602 -19.79 57.63 -99.33
N LYS A 603 -18.60 57.16 -98.95
CA LYS A 603 -17.35 57.46 -99.67
C LYS A 603 -17.38 56.95 -101.11
N ALA A 604 -17.86 55.72 -101.32
CA ALA A 604 -17.97 55.12 -102.64
C ALA A 604 -19.00 55.87 -103.51
N ALA A 605 -20.18 56.18 -102.96
CA ALA A 605 -21.22 56.93 -103.65
C ALA A 605 -20.74 58.35 -104.04
N LYS A 606 -20.03 59.04 -103.13
CA LYS A 606 -19.36 60.31 -103.40
C LYS A 606 -18.35 60.22 -104.55
N LEU A 607 -17.55 59.16 -104.60
CA LEU A 607 -16.57 58.95 -105.67
C LEU A 607 -17.23 58.66 -107.01
N ALA A 608 -18.33 57.90 -106.98
CA ALA A 608 -19.08 57.45 -108.15
C ALA A 608 -19.85 58.56 -108.87
N LEU A 609 -20.13 59.70 -108.22
CA LEU A 609 -20.76 60.87 -108.87
C LEU A 609 -20.02 61.22 -110.18
N ASP A 610 -20.76 61.27 -111.29
CA ASP A 610 -20.24 61.36 -112.67
C ASP A 610 -20.43 62.74 -113.31
N GLY A 611 -20.83 63.75 -112.52
CA GLY A 611 -20.97 65.11 -113.01
C GLY A 611 -19.64 65.64 -113.54
N VAL A 612 -19.63 66.09 -114.79
CA VAL A 612 -18.49 66.75 -115.42
C VAL A 612 -18.69 68.26 -115.42
N ASP A 613 -17.58 69.00 -115.31
CA ASP A 613 -17.58 70.45 -115.47
C ASP A 613 -17.98 70.80 -116.89
N ALA A 614 -18.98 71.68 -117.03
CA ALA A 614 -19.44 72.20 -118.32
C ALA A 614 -18.37 73.03 -119.09
N LYS A 615 -17.10 73.05 -118.64
CA LYS A 615 -15.99 73.75 -119.29
C LYS A 615 -14.94 72.85 -119.97
N ALA A 616 -15.05 71.53 -119.87
CA ALA A 616 -14.13 70.62 -120.57
C ALA A 616 -14.89 69.42 -121.13
N GLU A 617 -15.44 69.59 -122.34
CA GLU A 617 -15.30 68.66 -123.48
C GLU A 617 -16.34 68.98 -124.56
N GLY A 618 -15.95 69.87 -125.47
CA GLY A 618 -16.37 69.79 -126.86
C GLY A 618 -15.18 69.29 -127.68
N SER A 619 -15.06 67.98 -127.91
CA SER A 619 -14.59 67.41 -129.18
C SER A 619 -14.48 65.86 -129.19
N VAL A 620 -15.40 65.25 -129.95
CA VAL A 620 -15.15 64.29 -131.04
C VAL A 620 -14.49 62.91 -130.77
N SER A 621 -15.35 61.89 -130.95
CA SER A 621 -15.20 60.61 -131.69
C SER A 621 -14.21 59.49 -131.30
N ALA A 622 -14.79 58.28 -131.39
CA ALA A 622 -14.24 56.94 -131.30
C ALA A 622 -13.01 56.63 -132.18
N ASN A 623 -12.07 55.83 -131.67
CA ASN A 623 -11.68 54.55 -132.30
C ASN A 623 -10.84 53.61 -131.38
N LYS A 624 -10.86 52.34 -131.78
CA LYS A 624 -10.35 51.07 -131.24
C LYS A 624 -8.91 50.94 -130.67
N ALA A 625 -8.83 49.96 -129.74
CA ALA A 625 -7.87 48.85 -129.60
C ALA A 625 -6.50 49.00 -128.89
N SER A 626 -6.40 48.28 -127.77
CA SER A 626 -5.40 47.24 -127.41
C SER A 626 -3.90 47.54 -127.22
N GLN A 627 -3.48 47.25 -125.97
CA GLN A 627 -2.22 46.65 -125.48
C GLN A 627 -0.87 47.37 -125.70
N SER A 628 -0.19 47.72 -124.59
CA SER A 628 1.15 47.16 -124.23
C SER A 628 1.72 47.70 -122.90
N LYS A 629 1.93 46.78 -121.94
CA LYS A 629 3.11 46.51 -121.08
C LYS A 629 4.00 47.61 -120.47
N ALA A 630 4.34 47.33 -119.19
CA ALA A 630 5.58 47.59 -118.43
C ALA A 630 5.72 48.99 -117.79
N ASN A 631 6.29 49.23 -116.60
CA ASN A 631 7.07 48.41 -115.66
C ASN A 631 7.15 49.15 -114.29
N ILE A 632 7.14 48.40 -113.18
CA ILE A 632 7.91 48.54 -111.91
C ILE A 632 8.13 49.94 -111.29
N SER A 633 7.66 50.15 -110.05
CA SER A 633 8.51 50.08 -108.83
C SER A 633 7.74 50.44 -107.55
N THR A 634 7.73 49.53 -106.57
CA THR A 634 7.41 49.76 -105.15
C THR A 634 8.50 50.58 -104.44
N PRO A 635 8.26 51.03 -103.19
CA PRO A 635 8.90 50.30 -102.08
C PRO A 635 8.09 50.15 -100.78
N LYS A 636 8.34 48.99 -100.15
CA LYS A 636 8.50 48.68 -98.71
C LYS A 636 7.37 48.94 -97.71
N THR A 637 6.65 47.85 -97.43
CA THR A 637 6.12 47.47 -96.12
C THR A 637 7.22 46.84 -95.25
N ALA A 638 7.24 47.18 -93.96
CA ALA A 638 7.98 46.48 -92.92
C ALA A 638 7.07 45.48 -92.19
N THR A 639 7.65 44.32 -91.90
CA THR A 639 7.11 43.06 -91.38
C THR A 639 6.83 43.04 -89.87
N LEU A 640 5.92 42.14 -89.43
CA LEU A 640 6.12 41.03 -88.45
C LEU A 640 4.74 40.52 -87.91
N PRO A 641 4.64 39.31 -87.31
CA PRO A 641 4.97 37.98 -87.81
C PRO A 641 3.77 37.00 -87.80
N GLN A 642 3.98 35.84 -88.43
CA GLN A 642 3.06 34.70 -88.52
C GLN A 642 2.89 33.93 -87.21
N THR A 643 1.68 33.42 -86.97
CA THR A 643 1.36 32.00 -86.68
C THR A 643 0.05 31.75 -87.46
N GLY A 644 -0.20 30.69 -88.21
CA GLY A 644 0.20 29.30 -88.15
C GLY A 644 -1.09 28.49 -88.27
N GLU A 645 -1.46 28.12 -89.51
CA GLU A 645 -2.21 26.92 -89.96
C GLU A 645 -3.42 26.38 -89.12
N THR A 646 -4.57 25.93 -89.63
CA THR A 646 -5.03 25.48 -90.96
C THR A 646 -6.54 25.12 -90.90
N LYS A 647 -7.18 25.09 -92.09
CA LYS A 647 -8.42 24.35 -92.50
C LYS A 647 -9.76 24.94 -92.02
N GLU A 648 -10.81 25.06 -92.83
CA GLU A 648 -11.10 24.59 -94.19
C GLU A 648 -12.22 25.46 -94.80
N ASN A 649 -12.18 25.62 -96.12
CA ASN A 649 -13.17 26.27 -96.97
C ASN A 649 -14.60 25.74 -96.72
N THR A 650 -15.64 26.58 -96.88
CA THR A 650 -16.52 26.54 -98.08
C THR A 650 -17.29 27.86 -98.23
N SER A 651 -17.12 28.45 -99.41
CA SER A 651 -17.93 29.47 -100.07
C SER A 651 -19.45 29.21 -99.98
N ILE A 652 -20.28 30.27 -99.91
CA ILE A 652 -21.31 30.55 -100.93
C ILE A 652 -21.75 32.02 -100.82
N VAL A 653 -21.70 32.65 -101.99
CA VAL A 653 -22.14 33.99 -102.38
C VAL A 653 -23.68 34.05 -102.47
N GLY A 654 -24.29 35.21 -102.18
CA GLY A 654 -25.53 35.60 -102.88
C GLY A 654 -26.60 36.38 -102.11
N ALA A 655 -26.48 37.71 -102.15
CA ALA A 655 -27.51 38.76 -102.39
C ALA A 655 -29.01 38.52 -102.11
N MET A 656 -29.64 39.46 -101.40
CA MET A 656 -30.79 40.33 -101.81
C MET A 656 -31.46 40.96 -100.57
N LEU A 657 -31.40 42.30 -100.40
CA LEU A 657 -32.42 43.29 -100.80
C LEU A 657 -33.70 43.34 -99.93
N ALA A 658 -33.74 44.38 -99.08
CA ALA A 658 -34.85 45.22 -98.60
C ALA A 658 -36.31 44.71 -98.68
N THR A 659 -37.04 44.81 -97.55
CA THR A 659 -38.30 45.60 -97.49
C THR A 659 -38.74 45.89 -96.04
N VAL A 660 -39.45 47.01 -95.92
CA VAL A 660 -39.86 47.76 -94.74
C VAL A 660 -41.28 47.34 -94.25
N ALA A 661 -41.54 47.59 -92.96
CA ALA A 661 -42.83 47.83 -92.28
C ALA A 661 -43.68 46.65 -91.74
N GLY A 662 -44.17 46.84 -90.51
CA GLY A 662 -45.39 46.23 -89.97
C GLY A 662 -45.20 45.45 -88.66
N VAL A 663 -45.17 46.08 -87.47
CA VAL A 663 -46.35 46.39 -86.61
C VAL A 663 -46.84 45.18 -85.77
N PHE A 664 -46.69 45.35 -84.44
CA PHE A 664 -47.46 44.78 -83.31
C PHE A 664 -47.34 43.29 -82.93
N GLY A 665 -46.97 43.07 -81.66
CA GLY A 665 -47.05 41.79 -80.96
C GLY A 665 -46.75 41.93 -79.46
N LEU A 666 -47.66 42.58 -78.74
CA LEU A 666 -47.66 42.79 -77.29
C LEU A 666 -47.96 41.49 -76.52
N GLY A 667 -47.22 41.22 -75.43
CA GLY A 667 -47.61 40.30 -74.33
C GLY A 667 -47.47 38.79 -74.64
N LEU A 668 -47.07 37.91 -73.72
CA LEU A 668 -47.19 37.91 -72.27
C LEU A 668 -46.15 36.94 -71.66
N ALA A 669 -45.61 37.29 -70.50
CA ALA A 669 -44.88 36.38 -69.63
C ALA A 669 -45.76 35.21 -69.15
N ARG A 670 -45.21 33.99 -69.15
CA ARG A 670 -45.65 32.90 -68.27
C ARG A 670 -44.52 32.58 -67.30
N ARG A 671 -44.76 32.95 -66.03
CA ARG A 671 -44.10 32.34 -64.86
C ARG A 671 -44.34 30.83 -64.90
N LYS A 672 -43.28 30.04 -64.78
CA LYS A 672 -43.37 28.65 -64.32
C LYS A 672 -42.96 28.64 -62.85
N LYS A 673 -43.90 28.27 -62.00
CA LYS A 673 -43.71 27.85 -60.62
C LYS A 673 -44.13 26.39 -60.61
N GLU A 674 -43.26 25.48 -60.18
CA GLU A 674 -43.62 24.19 -59.57
C GLU A 674 -42.36 23.48 -59.08
N ASP A 675 -42.17 23.56 -57.76
CA ASP A 675 -41.81 22.52 -56.80
C ASP A 675 -41.12 21.24 -57.30
N LYS A 676 -39.88 21.04 -56.86
CA LYS A 676 -39.50 20.00 -55.88
C LYS A 676 -38.18 20.32 -55.21
#